data_AF-A0A358MY16-F1
#
_entry.id   AF-A0A358MY16-F1
#
_cell.length_a   1.000
_cell.length_b   1.000
_cell.length_c   1.000
_cell.angle_alpha   90.00
_cell.angle_beta   90.00
_cell.angle_gamma   90.00
#
_symmetry.space_group_name_H-M   'P 1'
#
loop_
_entity.id
_entity.type
_entity.pdbx_description
1 polymer ?
#
loop_
_entity_poly.entity_id
_entity_poly.type
_entity_poly.pdbx_seq_one_letter_code
_entity_poly.pdbx_strand_id
1 'polypeptide(L)'
;MIVNRERCMLIDGRQRTWKTEKMIMGKGVCVLLLHIFSCCICCAAENDFVLTQLQRKLQEHCTDCHSEDVQEGEVRLDNLSALSSDRKTELLAQIEEQVYLERMPPEDEPQLNGVERDRTLAVLTSNFEAMGRTSGFREKLKTPSYGNYLSHEKLFSGKVTAKSFSPGRLWRTSPHVFENVKSQYGGDSRSLRQPFIVDDKQGIKDYASLLFADSAVVNVLLTNAGESADRLIGTPTVFKAIAESEQRPTEIVLQDAIEQQFRRVVYRQPTDAELKQYVGLFRESAVDAGNLEALRVALMAIMLHHESVYRVELGLGEADREGRRMLAPVELAFAIAYAITDQRPDQELLQAAGGGRLVARDHVEIQVTRILKDHAIDKPRLLRFFQEFFGYSHAHKIFKDAKRSGGFSYYGENYPDMYEREADFFILNILEDDTDVFRKLLTSDEYYILNRQTFRNTVYDFYLKNQAALDQGDFPEEKQQELLRRLDLRDWGELNKKYHLHKFNRGFNGSVGAIKQIVKEIKEWKNTTNKELLLHSMQPLYRKYPMVYDMADDEQDFLLPQPYKRPNRAGILTHPAWLIAHSLNDSTDPIRRGKWIRERLLAGSVPDLPITVDATIPENHNKTLRERLAVTEQAECWRCHKQMNPLGYAFEIYDDFGRFRTRESLDKLPKVSGQFPSKPIHANVMIENTGDELLDSEYDDALELIEKLADSDRVRQSIIRHVFRYFMGRNELLSDSQTLIAADKAYLESGGSFNSLLISLLTSDSFLYRK
;
A
#
# COMPACT_ATOMS: atom_id res chain seq x y z
N MET A 1 0.57 -1.86 40.20
CA MET A 1 1.48 -2.01 41.36
C MET A 1 2.64 -1.03 41.13
N ILE A 2 3.05 -0.31 42.18
CA ILE A 2 3.95 0.86 42.24
C ILE A 2 3.18 2.21 42.30
N VAL A 3 3.17 2.68 43.54
CA VAL A 3 2.62 3.89 44.14
C VAL A 3 3.73 4.92 44.23
N ASN A 4 3.43 6.21 44.06
CA ASN A 4 4.08 7.22 44.90
C ASN A 4 3.21 8.48 45.07
N ARG A 5 2.63 8.58 46.27
CA ARG A 5 2.29 9.82 46.97
C ARG A 5 3.58 10.44 47.53
N GLU A 6 3.61 11.75 47.68
CA GLU A 6 4.20 12.58 48.77
C GLU A 6 4.19 14.04 48.26
N ARG A 7 3.92 15.12 48.99
CA ARG A 7 3.76 15.39 50.42
C ARG A 7 3.00 16.71 50.60
N CYS A 8 2.20 16.79 51.66
CA CYS A 8 1.64 18.01 52.21
C CYS A 8 2.29 18.20 53.59
N MET A 9 2.74 19.40 53.96
CA MET A 9 2.92 19.78 55.37
C MET A 9 2.77 21.29 55.59
N LEU A 10 1.94 21.57 56.59
CA LEU A 10 1.47 22.83 57.19
C LEU A 10 2.58 23.68 57.84
N ILE A 11 2.36 25.00 57.95
CA ILE A 11 2.51 25.76 59.21
C ILE A 11 1.46 26.90 59.27
N ASP A 12 0.78 27.00 60.41
CA ASP A 12 -0.25 27.97 60.81
C ASP A 12 0.34 29.24 61.49
N GLY A 13 -0.44 30.33 61.47
CA GLY A 13 -0.49 31.29 62.59
C GLY A 13 0.17 32.66 62.41
N ARG A 14 -0.62 33.69 62.08
CA ARG A 14 -0.89 34.87 62.96
C ARG A 14 -1.74 35.94 62.27
N GLN A 15 -2.77 36.36 63.01
CA GLN A 15 -3.64 37.50 62.74
C GLN A 15 -2.87 38.80 62.47
N ARG A 16 -3.24 39.51 61.40
CA ARG A 16 -3.16 40.98 61.34
C ARG A 16 -4.31 41.53 60.50
N THR A 17 -5.07 42.39 61.18
CA THR A 17 -6.17 43.25 60.72
C THR A 17 -5.87 43.99 59.41
N TRP A 18 -6.78 43.93 58.44
CA TRP A 18 -6.84 44.91 57.35
C TRP A 18 -8.27 45.40 57.15
N LYS A 19 -8.36 46.73 57.09
CA LYS A 19 -9.57 47.56 57.05
C LYS A 19 -10.43 47.25 55.82
N THR A 20 -11.72 47.41 56.01
CA THR A 20 -12.75 47.51 54.98
C THR A 20 -12.48 48.70 54.05
N GLU A 21 -12.13 48.42 52.79
CA GLU A 21 -12.33 49.35 51.69
C GLU A 21 -13.22 48.71 50.62
N LYS A 22 -14.31 49.39 50.32
CA LYS A 22 -15.30 49.04 49.30
C LYS A 22 -14.62 49.02 47.92
N MET A 23 -14.47 47.84 47.33
CA MET A 23 -14.14 47.73 45.90
C MET A 23 -15.42 47.56 45.10
N ILE A 24 -15.78 48.62 44.35
CA ILE A 24 -16.89 48.64 43.41
C ILE A 24 -16.52 47.69 42.25
N MET A 25 -17.19 46.54 42.18
CA MET A 25 -17.13 45.65 41.01
C MET A 25 -17.73 46.37 39.80
N GLY A 26 -16.90 46.64 38.80
CA GLY A 26 -17.31 47.21 37.52
C GLY A 26 -18.20 46.23 36.73
N LYS A 27 -19.31 46.74 36.19
CA LYS A 27 -20.32 46.01 35.41
C LYS A 27 -19.77 45.18 34.22
N GLY A 28 -18.53 45.42 33.78
CA GLY A 28 -17.91 44.70 32.66
C GLY A 28 -17.44 43.27 32.97
N VAL A 29 -17.09 42.95 34.23
CA VAL A 29 -16.58 41.61 34.60
C VAL A 29 -17.72 40.60 34.79
N CYS A 30 -18.89 41.05 35.24
CA CYS A 30 -20.09 40.19 35.32
C CYS A 30 -20.62 39.80 33.93
N VAL A 31 -20.52 40.67 32.92
CA VAL A 31 -21.01 40.38 31.56
C VAL A 31 -20.14 39.32 30.87
N LEU A 32 -18.82 39.34 31.11
CA LEU A 32 -17.90 38.33 30.56
C LEU A 32 -18.12 36.94 31.18
N LEU A 33 -18.33 36.86 32.50
CA LEU A 33 -18.66 35.61 33.19
C LEU A 33 -20.07 35.09 32.82
N LEU A 34 -21.05 35.99 32.63
CA LEU A 34 -22.38 35.63 32.12
C LEU A 34 -22.35 35.13 30.68
N HIS A 35 -21.47 35.67 29.81
CA HIS A 35 -21.32 35.18 28.43
C HIS A 35 -20.60 33.83 28.37
N ILE A 36 -19.60 33.59 29.23
CA ILE A 36 -18.93 32.27 29.32
C ILE A 36 -19.91 31.22 29.87
N PHE A 37 -20.69 31.54 30.92
CA PHE A 37 -21.72 30.63 31.42
C PHE A 37 -22.88 30.42 30.43
N SER A 38 -23.32 31.47 29.72
CA SER A 38 -24.35 31.37 28.67
C SER A 38 -23.89 30.50 27.49
N CYS A 39 -22.62 30.61 27.08
CA CYS A 39 -22.04 29.78 26.04
C CYS A 39 -21.93 28.31 26.46
N CYS A 40 -21.46 28.04 27.69
CA CYS A 40 -21.40 26.67 28.22
C CYS A 40 -22.78 26.02 28.40
N ILE A 41 -23.80 26.79 28.81
CA ILE A 41 -25.19 26.30 28.94
C ILE A 41 -25.79 26.05 27.55
N CYS A 42 -25.48 26.90 26.56
CA CYS A 42 -25.95 26.72 25.18
C CYS A 42 -25.36 25.46 24.55
N CYS A 43 -24.04 25.22 24.68
CA CYS A 43 -23.40 24.01 24.18
C CYS A 43 -23.90 22.74 24.88
N ALA A 44 -24.16 22.80 26.20
CA ALA A 44 -24.71 21.67 26.93
C ALA A 44 -26.15 21.33 26.50
N ALA A 45 -26.99 22.34 26.26
CA ALA A 45 -28.36 22.16 25.79
C ALA A 45 -28.43 21.65 24.34
N GLU A 46 -27.51 22.08 23.47
CA GLU A 46 -27.41 21.61 22.10
C GLU A 46 -26.99 20.13 22.03
N ASN A 47 -26.05 19.71 22.88
CA ASN A 47 -25.63 18.31 23.00
C ASN A 47 -26.76 17.39 23.48
N ASP A 48 -27.55 17.85 24.46
CA ASP A 48 -28.65 17.06 25.02
C ASP A 48 -29.81 16.91 24.02
N PHE A 49 -30.06 17.95 23.21
CA PHE A 49 -31.06 17.92 22.15
C PHE A 49 -30.71 16.93 21.02
N VAL A 50 -29.48 16.96 20.52
CA VAL A 50 -29.02 16.09 19.42
C VAL A 50 -28.98 14.61 19.85
N LEU A 51 -28.62 14.33 21.11
CA LEU A 51 -28.69 13.00 21.68
C LEU A 51 -30.13 12.50 21.84
N THR A 52 -31.04 13.38 22.27
CA THR A 52 -32.47 13.05 22.38
C THR A 52 -33.08 12.71 21.02
N GLN A 53 -32.69 13.43 19.96
CA GLN A 53 -33.13 13.11 18.59
C GLN A 53 -32.67 11.72 18.14
N LEU A 54 -31.43 11.37 18.44
CA LEU A 54 -30.90 10.04 18.13
C LEU A 54 -31.64 8.96 18.90
N GLN A 55 -31.86 9.16 20.19
CA GLN A 55 -32.52 8.18 21.04
C GLN A 55 -33.96 7.92 20.58
N ARG A 56 -34.70 8.96 20.18
CA ARG A 56 -36.01 8.79 19.54
C ARG A 56 -35.92 8.01 18.23
N LYS A 57 -34.89 8.25 17.42
CA LYS A 57 -34.72 7.55 16.14
C LYS A 57 -34.41 6.06 16.33
N LEU A 58 -33.59 5.73 17.32
CA LEU A 58 -33.29 4.34 17.68
C LEU A 58 -34.49 3.61 18.30
N GLN A 59 -35.38 4.33 18.99
CA GLN A 59 -36.63 3.76 19.51
C GLN A 59 -37.61 3.28 18.42
N GLU A 60 -37.52 3.80 17.19
CA GLU A 60 -38.44 3.44 16.11
C GLU A 60 -38.15 2.04 15.52
N HIS A 61 -36.88 1.61 15.51
CA HIS A 61 -36.45 0.41 14.78
C HIS A 61 -35.42 -0.47 15.50
N CYS A 62 -34.90 -0.06 16.67
CA CYS A 62 -33.77 -0.74 17.30
C CYS A 62 -34.05 -1.23 18.73
N THR A 63 -34.95 -0.58 19.48
CA THR A 63 -35.15 -0.92 20.90
C THR A 63 -35.94 -2.20 21.15
N ASP A 64 -36.59 -2.75 20.13
CA ASP A 64 -37.26 -4.05 20.25
C ASP A 64 -36.26 -5.17 20.56
N CYS A 65 -35.02 -5.07 20.03
CA CYS A 65 -33.92 -6.01 20.27
C CYS A 65 -32.81 -5.45 21.18
N HIS A 66 -32.76 -4.14 21.41
CA HIS A 66 -31.70 -3.46 22.17
C HIS A 66 -32.22 -2.52 23.27
N SER A 67 -33.07 -3.03 24.15
CA SER A 67 -33.62 -2.34 25.33
C SER A 67 -33.06 -2.91 26.65
N GLU A 68 -33.60 -2.50 27.79
CA GLU A 68 -33.33 -3.14 29.09
C GLU A 68 -33.65 -4.63 29.09
N ASP A 69 -34.80 -4.97 28.51
CA ASP A 69 -35.40 -6.31 28.58
C ASP A 69 -34.81 -7.28 27.56
N VAL A 70 -34.39 -6.77 26.40
CA VAL A 70 -33.79 -7.56 25.31
C VAL A 70 -32.48 -6.89 24.89
N GLN A 71 -31.36 -7.60 25.03
CA GLN A 71 -30.01 -7.09 24.75
C GLN A 71 -29.29 -8.00 23.76
N GLU A 72 -29.81 -8.07 22.53
CA GLU A 72 -29.14 -8.83 21.49
C GLU A 72 -27.72 -8.31 21.26
N GLY A 73 -26.76 -9.23 21.14
CA GLY A 73 -25.34 -8.90 21.02
C GLY A 73 -24.76 -8.15 22.22
N GLU A 74 -25.40 -8.21 23.40
CA GLU A 74 -25.00 -7.49 24.62
C GLU A 74 -25.04 -5.95 24.48
N VAL A 75 -25.87 -5.44 23.57
CA VAL A 75 -26.02 -4.00 23.30
C VAL A 75 -27.36 -3.47 23.81
N ARG A 76 -27.31 -2.36 24.55
CA ARG A 76 -28.47 -1.62 25.07
C ARG A 76 -28.46 -0.17 24.52
N LEU A 77 -29.54 0.25 23.88
CA LEU A 77 -29.64 1.55 23.15
C LEU A 77 -30.60 2.56 23.77
N ASP A 78 -31.41 2.16 24.75
CA ASP A 78 -32.37 3.02 25.47
C ASP A 78 -31.74 3.80 26.64
N ASN A 79 -30.43 3.67 26.89
CA ASN A 79 -29.73 4.30 28.01
C ASN A 79 -28.48 5.09 27.59
N LEU A 80 -28.40 5.55 26.33
CA LEU A 80 -27.21 6.24 25.79
C LEU A 80 -26.73 7.40 26.65
N SER A 81 -27.63 8.18 27.25
CA SER A 81 -27.29 9.32 28.10
C SER A 81 -26.48 8.93 29.35
N ALA A 82 -26.64 7.71 29.87
CA ALA A 82 -25.96 7.21 31.06
C ALA A 82 -24.52 6.70 30.76
N LEU A 83 -24.14 6.53 29.50
CA LEU A 83 -22.82 6.06 29.12
C LEU A 83 -21.75 7.14 29.29
N SER A 84 -20.52 6.72 29.65
CA SER A 84 -19.36 7.61 29.62
C SER A 84 -19.09 8.12 28.20
N SER A 85 -18.45 9.29 28.06
CA SER A 85 -18.19 9.90 26.74
C SER A 85 -17.47 8.96 25.77
N ASP A 86 -16.48 8.19 26.25
CA ASP A 86 -15.70 7.30 25.38
C ASP A 86 -16.52 6.08 24.96
N ARG A 87 -17.22 5.42 25.90
CA ARG A 87 -18.11 4.27 25.58
C ARG A 87 -19.25 4.68 24.65
N LYS A 88 -19.82 5.87 24.86
CA LYS A 88 -20.85 6.44 23.98
C LYS A 88 -20.29 6.62 22.57
N THR A 89 -19.10 7.22 22.44
CA THR A 89 -18.47 7.44 21.13
C THR A 89 -18.22 6.12 20.40
N GLU A 90 -17.74 5.10 21.11
CA GLU A 90 -17.50 3.77 20.56
C GLU A 90 -18.81 3.10 20.11
N LEU A 91 -19.84 3.09 20.96
CA LEU A 91 -21.14 2.51 20.63
C LEU A 91 -21.81 3.22 19.46
N LEU A 92 -21.78 4.56 19.41
CA LEU A 92 -22.33 5.31 18.28
C LEU A 92 -21.61 5.00 16.96
N ALA A 93 -20.30 4.74 17.01
CA ALA A 93 -19.54 4.34 15.83
C ALA A 93 -19.92 2.92 15.37
N GLN A 94 -20.20 2.00 16.30
CA GLN A 94 -20.71 0.67 15.98
C GLN A 94 -22.11 0.72 15.36
N ILE A 95 -23.02 1.53 15.92
CA ILE A 95 -24.36 1.75 15.34
C ILE A 95 -24.22 2.33 13.93
N GLU A 96 -23.37 3.34 13.74
CA GLU A 96 -23.12 3.92 12.43
C GLU A 96 -22.64 2.86 11.43
N GLU A 97 -21.71 2.00 11.83
CA GLU A 97 -21.21 0.91 10.99
C GLU A 97 -22.32 -0.06 10.58
N GLN A 98 -23.13 -0.55 11.53
CA GLN A 98 -24.20 -1.53 11.23
C GLN A 98 -25.30 -0.95 10.35
N VAL A 99 -25.69 0.31 10.60
CA VAL A 99 -26.71 1.02 9.81
C VAL A 99 -26.18 1.36 8.41
N TYR A 100 -24.92 1.79 8.31
CA TYR A 100 -24.27 2.07 7.03
C TYR A 100 -24.18 0.82 6.16
N LEU A 101 -23.87 -0.32 6.78
CA LEU A 101 -23.73 -1.62 6.13
C LEU A 101 -25.05 -2.36 5.85
N GLU A 102 -26.19 -1.79 6.23
CA GLU A 102 -27.51 -2.42 6.08
C GLU A 102 -27.59 -3.79 6.78
N ARG A 103 -26.86 -3.94 7.90
CA ARG A 103 -26.85 -5.16 8.74
C ARG A 103 -27.78 -5.06 9.94
N MET A 104 -28.18 -3.83 10.28
CA MET A 104 -29.17 -3.55 11.29
C MET A 104 -30.24 -2.63 10.72
N PRO A 105 -31.54 -3.00 10.81
CA PRO A 105 -32.09 -4.26 11.38
C PRO A 105 -31.57 -5.55 10.72
N PRO A 106 -31.74 -6.75 11.33
CA PRO A 106 -31.29 -8.00 10.71
C PRO A 106 -32.16 -8.41 9.50
N GLU A 107 -31.69 -9.37 8.68
CA GLU A 107 -32.34 -9.77 7.41
C GLU A 107 -33.79 -10.27 7.58
N ASP A 108 -34.11 -10.82 8.76
CA ASP A 108 -35.43 -11.32 9.15
C ASP A 108 -36.37 -10.24 9.70
N GLU A 109 -35.89 -9.00 9.85
CA GLU A 109 -36.66 -7.84 10.31
C GLU A 109 -36.82 -6.78 9.20
N PRO A 110 -37.83 -5.88 9.29
CA PRO A 110 -38.01 -4.80 8.33
C PRO A 110 -36.79 -3.87 8.25
N GLN A 111 -36.12 -3.87 7.10
CA GLN A 111 -34.98 -2.99 6.82
C GLN A 111 -35.36 -1.51 6.75
N LEU A 112 -34.43 -0.63 7.14
CA LEU A 112 -34.55 0.81 6.92
C LEU A 112 -34.56 1.10 5.42
N ASN A 113 -35.50 1.93 4.96
CA ASN A 113 -35.41 2.43 3.59
C ASN A 113 -34.24 3.44 3.44
N GLY A 114 -33.83 3.71 2.20
CA GLY A 114 -32.67 4.58 1.95
C GLY A 114 -32.77 5.97 2.57
N VAL A 115 -33.97 6.57 2.60
CA VAL A 115 -34.19 7.90 3.19
C VAL A 115 -34.10 7.85 4.71
N GLU A 116 -34.68 6.83 5.33
CA GLU A 116 -34.60 6.62 6.78
C GLU A 116 -33.17 6.38 7.23
N ARG A 117 -32.45 5.53 6.52
CA ARG A 117 -31.04 5.24 6.78
C ARG A 117 -30.19 6.50 6.68
N ASP A 118 -30.33 7.28 5.59
CA ASP A 118 -29.57 8.52 5.40
C ASP A 118 -29.87 9.54 6.52
N ARG A 119 -31.13 9.64 6.96
CA ARG A 119 -31.51 10.47 8.11
C ARG A 119 -30.89 9.99 9.42
N THR A 120 -30.88 8.68 9.68
CA THR A 120 -30.25 8.11 10.87
C THR A 120 -28.73 8.39 10.88
N LEU A 121 -28.05 8.19 9.76
CA LEU A 121 -26.62 8.49 9.61
C LEU A 121 -26.33 9.99 9.77
N ALA A 122 -27.21 10.88 9.29
CA ALA A 122 -27.08 12.33 9.48
C ALA A 122 -27.21 12.73 10.97
N VAL A 123 -28.13 12.11 11.71
CA VAL A 123 -28.28 12.35 13.15
C VAL A 123 -27.07 11.84 13.93
N LEU A 124 -26.53 10.66 13.57
CA LEU A 124 -25.27 10.15 14.14
C LEU A 124 -24.10 11.11 13.88
N THR A 125 -24.01 11.66 12.66
CA THR A 125 -23.01 12.69 12.31
C THR A 125 -23.10 13.88 13.26
N SER A 126 -24.30 14.42 13.43
CA SER A 126 -24.55 15.59 14.27
C SER A 126 -24.18 15.31 15.72
N ASN A 127 -24.38 14.07 16.21
CA ASN A 127 -23.96 13.65 17.54
C ASN A 127 -22.43 13.67 17.69
N PHE A 128 -21.68 13.18 16.70
CA PHE A 128 -20.21 13.25 16.74
C PHE A 128 -19.71 14.71 16.75
N GLU A 129 -20.29 15.57 15.92
CA GLU A 129 -19.96 17.00 15.86
C GLU A 129 -20.23 17.70 17.19
N ALA A 130 -21.40 17.47 17.79
CA ALA A 130 -21.80 17.98 19.11
C ALA A 130 -20.84 17.55 20.23
N MET A 131 -20.30 16.32 20.14
CA MET A 131 -19.30 15.80 21.07
C MET A 131 -17.87 16.32 20.80
N GLY A 132 -17.63 17.03 19.68
CA GLY A 132 -16.28 17.38 19.24
C GLY A 132 -15.41 16.16 18.93
N ARG A 133 -16.03 15.06 18.49
CA ARG A 133 -15.36 13.78 18.17
C ARG A 133 -15.56 13.44 16.71
N THR A 134 -14.72 12.55 16.19
CA THR A 134 -14.93 11.91 14.89
C THR A 134 -15.35 10.45 15.10
N SER A 135 -16.17 9.94 14.19
CA SER A 135 -16.53 8.52 14.19
C SER A 135 -15.31 7.67 13.86
N GLY A 136 -15.00 6.70 14.72
CA GLY A 136 -13.95 5.71 14.44
C GLY A 136 -14.24 4.91 13.16
N PHE A 137 -15.52 4.66 12.84
CA PHE A 137 -15.92 4.01 11.60
C PHE A 137 -15.66 4.89 10.38
N ARG A 138 -15.92 6.20 10.46
CA ARG A 138 -15.59 7.12 9.35
C ARG A 138 -14.09 7.25 9.10
N GLU A 139 -13.28 7.20 10.15
CA GLU A 139 -11.83 7.15 9.98
C GLU A 139 -11.40 5.84 9.31
N LYS A 140 -12.02 4.70 9.65
CA LYS A 140 -11.81 3.42 8.95
C LYS A 140 -12.19 3.50 7.46
N LEU A 141 -13.31 4.13 7.11
CA LEU A 141 -13.75 4.33 5.72
C LEU A 141 -12.76 5.12 4.87
N LYS A 142 -11.88 5.92 5.50
CA LYS A 142 -10.80 6.59 4.78
C LYS A 142 -9.70 5.61 4.38
N THR A 143 -9.56 4.44 5.00
CA THR A 143 -8.46 3.51 4.71
C THR A 143 -8.79 2.53 3.57
N PRO A 144 -7.78 2.02 2.82
CA PRO A 144 -8.01 1.19 1.63
C PRO A 144 -8.81 -0.09 1.85
N SER A 145 -8.69 -0.70 3.04
CA SER A 145 -9.36 -1.97 3.38
C SER A 145 -10.88 -1.84 3.47
N TYR A 146 -11.39 -0.62 3.72
CA TYR A 146 -12.82 -0.37 3.83
C TYR A 146 -13.44 0.18 2.55
N GLY A 147 -12.67 0.32 1.45
CA GLY A 147 -13.21 0.84 0.19
C GLY A 147 -14.37 0.00 -0.39
N ASN A 148 -14.44 -1.29 -0.07
CA ASN A 148 -15.52 -2.19 -0.53
C ASN A 148 -16.86 -1.97 0.17
N TYR A 149 -16.89 -1.16 1.23
CA TYR A 149 -18.13 -0.76 1.87
C TYR A 149 -18.94 0.18 0.96
N LEU A 150 -18.30 0.79 -0.05
CA LEU A 150 -19.02 1.46 -1.12
C LEU A 150 -19.61 0.44 -2.10
N SER A 151 -20.91 0.59 -2.38
CA SER A 151 -21.68 -0.29 -3.26
C SER A 151 -21.04 -0.43 -4.65
N HIS A 152 -20.60 -1.65 -4.97
CA HIS A 152 -20.06 -2.02 -6.28
C HIS A 152 -21.09 -1.79 -7.40
N GLU A 153 -22.32 -2.25 -7.20
CA GLU A 153 -23.39 -2.10 -8.19
C GLU A 153 -23.65 -0.64 -8.56
N LYS A 154 -23.68 0.26 -7.56
CA LYS A 154 -23.88 1.69 -7.85
C LYS A 154 -22.74 2.28 -8.67
N LEU A 155 -21.49 1.88 -8.39
CA LEU A 155 -20.31 2.36 -9.11
C LEU A 155 -20.30 1.97 -10.58
N PHE A 156 -20.77 0.78 -10.93
CA PHE A 156 -20.73 0.27 -12.32
C PHE A 156 -22.09 0.27 -13.03
N SER A 157 -23.19 0.61 -12.35
CA SER A 157 -24.54 0.67 -12.96
C SER A 157 -24.74 1.72 -14.06
N GLY A 158 -23.83 2.70 -14.18
CA GLY A 158 -24.00 3.86 -15.06
C GLY A 158 -25.07 4.87 -14.62
N LYS A 159 -25.78 4.63 -13.51
CA LYS A 159 -26.84 5.53 -12.99
C LYS A 159 -26.29 6.79 -12.35
N VAL A 160 -25.05 6.75 -11.83
CA VAL A 160 -24.41 7.91 -11.20
C VAL A 160 -23.71 8.74 -12.26
N THR A 161 -24.23 9.95 -12.51
CA THR A 161 -23.76 10.87 -13.56
C THR A 161 -23.06 12.11 -13.00
N ALA A 162 -22.93 12.22 -11.67
CA ALA A 162 -22.20 13.30 -11.03
C ALA A 162 -20.75 13.32 -11.51
N LYS A 163 -20.21 14.51 -11.77
CA LYS A 163 -18.82 14.59 -12.20
C LYS A 163 -17.87 14.30 -11.05
N SER A 164 -16.86 13.49 -11.34
CA SER A 164 -15.87 13.08 -10.35
C SER A 164 -14.91 14.21 -9.98
N PHE A 165 -14.32 14.09 -8.79
CA PHE A 165 -13.25 14.94 -8.30
C PHE A 165 -12.57 14.22 -7.13
N SER A 166 -11.36 14.64 -6.78
CA SER A 166 -10.72 14.27 -5.51
C SER A 166 -10.84 15.40 -4.49
N PRO A 167 -10.91 15.14 -3.18
CA PRO A 167 -10.81 16.20 -2.19
C PRO A 167 -9.46 16.94 -2.28
N GLY A 168 -9.46 18.25 -2.07
CA GLY A 168 -8.22 19.01 -1.88
C GLY A 168 -7.38 18.42 -0.75
N ARG A 169 -6.08 18.17 -0.97
CA ARG A 169 -5.25 17.48 0.02
C ARG A 169 -3.78 17.88 0.01
N LEU A 170 -3.19 17.80 1.19
CA LEU A 170 -1.76 17.73 1.41
C LEU A 170 -1.45 16.29 1.82
N TRP A 171 -0.70 15.56 1.00
CA TRP A 171 -0.31 14.18 1.33
C TRP A 171 1.20 14.02 1.28
N ARG A 172 1.73 13.42 2.34
CA ARG A 172 3.17 13.27 2.55
C ARG A 172 3.74 12.36 1.46
N THR A 173 4.94 12.66 1.02
CA THR A 173 5.69 11.79 0.12
C THR A 173 5.95 10.43 0.77
N SER A 174 6.02 9.39 -0.07
CA SER A 174 6.27 8.02 0.40
C SER A 174 7.74 7.85 0.82
N PRO A 175 8.06 6.81 1.64
CA PRO A 175 9.45 6.46 1.92
C PRO A 175 10.29 6.25 0.65
N HIS A 176 9.70 5.69 -0.40
CA HIS A 176 10.36 5.46 -1.69
C HIS A 176 10.70 6.76 -2.41
N VAL A 177 9.79 7.74 -2.43
CA VAL A 177 10.07 9.07 -2.98
C VAL A 177 11.22 9.72 -2.21
N PHE A 178 11.20 9.68 -0.88
CA PHE A 178 12.30 10.25 -0.08
C PHE A 178 13.65 9.61 -0.42
N GLU A 179 13.73 8.28 -0.48
CA GLU A 179 14.98 7.58 -0.84
C GLU A 179 15.51 7.98 -2.22
N ASN A 180 14.61 8.18 -3.18
CA ASN A 180 14.96 8.56 -4.54
C ASN A 180 15.44 10.02 -4.65
N VAL A 181 14.87 10.94 -3.88
CA VAL A 181 15.17 12.37 -4.00
C VAL A 181 16.20 12.88 -2.99
N LYS A 182 16.50 12.13 -1.91
CA LYS A 182 17.35 12.65 -0.83
C LYS A 182 18.77 13.01 -1.23
N SER A 183 19.31 12.36 -2.27
CA SER A 183 20.61 12.74 -2.86
C SER A 183 20.62 14.17 -3.40
N GLN A 184 19.45 14.67 -3.81
CA GLN A 184 19.28 16.03 -4.28
C GLN A 184 19.31 17.03 -3.13
N TYR A 185 19.22 16.67 -1.85
CA TYR A 185 19.19 17.64 -0.75
C TYR A 185 20.55 18.25 -0.36
N GLY A 186 21.64 17.83 -1.01
CA GLY A 186 22.95 18.47 -0.84
C GLY A 186 23.88 17.80 0.17
N GLY A 187 23.41 16.78 0.90
CA GLY A 187 24.26 15.88 1.67
C GLY A 187 24.55 14.56 0.95
N ASP A 188 25.58 13.81 1.40
CA ASP A 188 25.67 12.36 1.08
C ASP A 188 24.35 11.69 1.44
N SER A 189 23.71 11.10 0.45
CA SER A 189 22.50 10.29 0.61
C SER A 189 22.59 9.26 1.74
N ARG A 190 23.79 8.78 2.08
CA ARG A 190 24.03 7.80 3.16
C ARG A 190 23.93 8.39 4.56
N SER A 191 24.12 9.69 4.74
CA SER A 191 23.99 10.35 6.05
C SER A 191 22.54 10.73 6.37
N LEU A 192 21.69 10.84 5.35
CA LEU A 192 20.27 11.17 5.52
C LEU A 192 19.47 9.91 5.87
N ARG A 193 18.80 9.99 7.02
CA ARG A 193 17.97 8.89 7.56
C ARG A 193 16.57 8.95 6.97
N GLN A 194 15.96 7.81 6.72
CA GLN A 194 14.57 7.73 6.28
C GLN A 194 13.64 8.26 7.40
N PRO A 195 12.96 9.41 7.23
CA PRO A 195 12.07 9.96 8.25
C PRO A 195 10.73 9.23 8.33
N PHE A 196 10.35 8.49 7.28
CA PHE A 196 9.02 7.91 7.16
C PHE A 196 9.04 6.41 7.47
N ILE A 197 8.24 6.00 8.46
CA ILE A 197 8.05 4.58 8.77
C ILE A 197 7.41 3.89 7.55
N VAL A 198 8.01 2.79 7.12
CA VAL A 198 7.42 1.89 6.12
C VAL A 198 6.39 1.04 6.84
N ASP A 199 5.11 1.25 6.56
CA ASP A 199 4.02 0.44 7.13
C ASP A 199 4.23 -1.04 6.75
N ASP A 200 4.21 -1.91 7.75
CA ASP A 200 4.43 -3.34 7.58
C ASP A 200 3.11 -4.11 7.34
N LYS A 201 1.96 -3.42 7.49
CA LYS A 201 0.62 -3.95 7.19
C LYS A 201 0.49 -4.40 5.73
N GLN A 202 -0.40 -5.36 5.52
CA GLN A 202 -0.75 -5.86 4.19
C GLN A 202 -1.70 -4.90 3.47
N GLY A 203 -1.59 -4.83 2.15
CA GLY A 203 -2.42 -3.97 1.29
C GLY A 203 -1.73 -2.69 0.84
N ILE A 204 -2.55 -1.73 0.39
CA ILE A 204 -2.11 -0.47 -0.22
C ILE A 204 -1.54 0.47 0.85
N LYS A 205 -0.29 0.90 0.68
CA LYS A 205 0.45 1.68 1.70
C LYS A 205 0.56 3.16 1.39
N ASP A 206 0.67 3.50 0.12
CA ASP A 206 0.86 4.89 -0.30
C ASP A 206 -0.49 5.59 -0.49
N TYR A 207 -1.01 6.10 0.62
CA TYR A 207 -2.40 6.50 0.70
C TYR A 207 -2.58 7.74 1.59
N ALA A 208 -3.31 8.75 1.09
CA ALA A 208 -3.27 10.10 1.66
C ALA A 208 -3.63 10.17 3.16
N SER A 209 -4.62 9.39 3.60
CA SER A 209 -5.06 9.40 4.99
C SER A 209 -4.13 8.66 5.96
N LEU A 210 -3.17 7.87 5.46
CA LEU A 210 -2.25 7.08 6.29
C LEU A 210 -0.92 7.79 6.53
N LEU A 211 -0.61 8.85 5.78
CA LEU A 211 0.72 9.45 5.74
C LEU A 211 0.74 10.80 6.47
N PHE A 212 0.77 10.75 7.80
CA PHE A 212 0.99 11.93 8.66
C PHE A 212 2.43 11.98 9.20
N ALA A 213 2.87 13.16 9.62
CA ALA A 213 4.16 13.35 10.29
C ALA A 213 3.95 13.52 11.80
N ASP A 214 4.38 12.53 12.58
CA ASP A 214 4.42 12.64 14.04
C ASP A 214 5.70 13.34 14.53
N SER A 215 5.85 13.46 15.85
CA SER A 215 7.01 14.09 16.46
C SER A 215 8.33 13.37 16.14
N ALA A 216 8.32 12.05 15.96
CA ALA A 216 9.50 11.29 15.60
C ALA A 216 9.93 11.60 14.16
N VAL A 217 8.97 11.64 13.23
CA VAL A 217 9.20 12.04 11.83
C VAL A 217 9.82 13.45 11.77
N VAL A 218 9.23 14.41 12.49
CA VAL A 218 9.71 15.81 12.52
C VAL A 218 11.15 15.90 13.06
N ASN A 219 11.49 15.15 14.11
CA ASN A 219 12.84 15.13 14.67
C ASN A 219 13.88 14.59 13.67
N VAL A 220 13.53 13.54 12.91
CA VAL A 220 14.43 13.00 11.87
C VAL A 220 14.58 14.00 10.72
N LEU A 221 13.50 14.67 10.30
CA LEU A 221 13.57 15.73 9.28
C LEU A 221 14.46 16.88 9.72
N LEU A 222 14.35 17.35 10.97
CA LEU A 222 15.22 18.38 11.54
C LEU A 222 16.69 17.96 11.53
N THR A 223 16.97 16.70 11.91
CA THR A 223 18.33 16.14 11.89
C THR A 223 18.89 16.10 10.47
N ASN A 224 18.11 15.60 9.51
CA ASN A 224 18.49 15.55 8.10
C ASN A 224 18.73 16.95 7.51
N ALA A 225 17.92 17.92 7.91
CA ALA A 225 18.04 19.31 7.49
C ALA A 225 19.36 19.92 7.98
N GLY A 226 19.71 19.71 9.25
CA GLY A 226 20.98 20.14 9.81
C GLY A 226 22.18 19.52 9.09
N GLU A 227 22.18 18.19 8.94
CA GLU A 227 23.26 17.45 8.27
C GLU A 227 23.48 17.93 6.82
N SER A 228 22.40 18.22 6.10
CA SER A 228 22.48 18.72 4.73
C SER A 228 22.95 20.16 4.66
N ALA A 229 22.48 21.03 5.57
CA ALA A 229 22.93 22.42 5.65
C ALA A 229 24.43 22.51 5.95
N ASP A 230 24.92 21.75 6.94
CA ASP A 230 26.33 21.72 7.33
C ASP A 230 27.24 21.29 6.16
N ARG A 231 26.78 20.32 5.35
CA ARG A 231 27.50 19.86 4.17
C ARG A 231 27.51 20.86 3.03
N LEU A 232 26.36 21.48 2.74
CA LEU A 232 26.26 22.53 1.73
C LEU A 232 27.24 23.67 2.05
N ILE A 233 27.29 24.09 3.31
CA ILE A 233 28.24 25.10 3.81
C ILE A 233 29.70 24.63 3.67
N GLY A 234 29.98 23.36 3.95
CA GLY A 234 31.33 22.80 3.86
C GLY A 234 31.88 22.65 2.43
N THR A 235 31.02 22.58 1.40
CA THR A 235 31.43 22.43 0.00
C THR A 235 31.82 23.77 -0.65
N PRO A 236 32.85 23.83 -1.54
CA PRO A 236 33.25 25.06 -2.23
C PRO A 236 32.14 25.61 -3.14
N THR A 237 31.25 26.42 -2.57
CA THR A 237 30.04 26.96 -3.20
C THR A 237 29.76 28.38 -2.70
N VAL A 238 28.73 29.03 -3.25
CA VAL A 238 28.24 30.34 -2.75
C VAL A 238 27.90 30.29 -1.26
N PHE A 239 27.43 29.15 -0.76
CA PHE A 239 27.11 28.94 0.66
C PHE A 239 28.34 29.10 1.55
N LYS A 240 29.47 28.51 1.16
CA LYS A 240 30.72 28.63 1.90
C LYS A 240 31.22 30.08 1.95
N ALA A 241 31.16 30.78 0.82
CA ALA A 241 31.57 32.17 0.73
C ALA A 241 30.73 33.09 1.64
N ILE A 242 29.43 32.82 1.75
CA ILE A 242 28.54 33.52 2.68
C ILE A 242 28.90 33.20 4.13
N ALA A 243 29.09 31.92 4.47
CA ALA A 243 29.35 31.46 5.83
C ALA A 243 30.69 31.97 6.38
N GLU A 244 31.73 32.04 5.55
CA GLU A 244 33.09 32.48 5.93
C GLU A 244 33.27 34.00 5.86
N SER A 245 32.32 34.74 5.26
CA SER A 245 32.41 36.20 5.15
C SER A 245 32.21 36.87 6.52
N GLU A 246 33.14 37.76 6.89
CA GLU A 246 32.96 38.67 8.04
C GLU A 246 32.02 39.84 7.70
N GLN A 247 31.87 40.16 6.41
CA GLN A 247 30.96 41.20 5.95
C GLN A 247 29.54 40.66 5.80
N ARG A 248 28.55 41.53 6.01
CA ARG A 248 27.15 41.18 5.73
C ARG A 248 26.97 40.91 4.23
N PRO A 249 26.45 39.74 3.83
CA PRO A 249 26.19 39.41 2.44
C PRO A 249 25.24 40.43 1.82
N THR A 250 25.46 40.75 0.54
CA THR A 250 24.52 41.60 -0.20
C THR A 250 23.21 40.86 -0.45
N GLU A 251 22.14 41.60 -0.69
CA GLU A 251 20.82 41.02 -0.93
C GLU A 251 20.81 40.09 -2.15
N ILE A 252 21.52 40.45 -3.23
CA ILE A 252 21.65 39.64 -4.44
C ILE A 252 22.28 38.27 -4.13
N VAL A 253 23.33 38.25 -3.30
CA VAL A 253 24.03 37.01 -2.93
C VAL A 253 23.13 36.10 -2.08
N LEU A 254 22.36 36.68 -1.15
CA LEU A 254 21.40 35.92 -0.34
C LEU A 254 20.25 35.37 -1.17
N GLN A 255 19.71 36.18 -2.10
CA GLN A 255 18.64 35.75 -2.98
C GLN A 255 19.09 34.58 -3.86
N ASP A 256 20.25 34.68 -4.50
CA ASP A 256 20.79 33.57 -5.31
C ASP A 256 21.00 32.29 -4.48
N ALA A 257 21.54 32.41 -3.27
CA ALA A 257 21.70 31.26 -2.36
C ALA A 257 20.34 30.61 -1.99
N ILE A 258 19.34 31.41 -1.64
CA ILE A 258 17.99 30.92 -1.29
C ILE A 258 17.33 30.27 -2.50
N GLU A 259 17.40 30.91 -3.66
CA GLU A 259 16.85 30.35 -4.90
C GLU A 259 17.52 29.04 -5.30
N GLN A 260 18.85 28.94 -5.19
CA GLN A 260 19.57 27.70 -5.43
C GLN A 260 19.07 26.57 -4.51
N GLN A 261 18.85 26.87 -3.23
CA GLN A 261 18.33 25.88 -2.29
C GLN A 261 16.86 25.53 -2.55
N PHE A 262 16.03 26.50 -2.96
CA PHE A 262 14.64 26.25 -3.35
C PHE A 262 14.54 25.34 -4.57
N ARG A 263 15.30 25.61 -5.64
CA ARG A 263 15.36 24.76 -6.83
C ARG A 263 15.80 23.33 -6.49
N ARG A 264 16.64 23.19 -5.46
CA ARG A 264 17.18 21.90 -5.01
C ARG A 264 16.19 21.11 -4.14
N VAL A 265 15.53 21.78 -3.19
CA VAL A 265 14.70 21.14 -2.17
C VAL A 265 13.23 21.12 -2.55
N VAL A 266 12.69 22.26 -2.98
CA VAL A 266 11.27 22.46 -3.29
C VAL A 266 10.99 22.21 -4.78
N TYR A 267 12.04 22.28 -5.61
CA TYR A 267 12.00 21.96 -7.03
C TYR A 267 11.14 22.94 -7.86
N ARG A 268 11.13 24.20 -7.41
CA ARG A 268 10.63 25.40 -8.11
C ARG A 268 11.39 26.64 -7.62
N GLN A 269 11.14 27.79 -8.23
CA GLN A 269 11.60 29.07 -7.69
C GLN A 269 10.77 29.47 -6.46
N PRO A 270 11.36 30.19 -5.49
CA PRO A 270 10.58 30.83 -4.43
C PRO A 270 9.73 31.95 -5.00
N THR A 271 8.58 32.19 -4.39
CA THR A 271 7.79 33.41 -4.59
C THR A 271 8.50 34.61 -3.97
N ASP A 272 8.15 35.83 -4.38
CA ASP A 272 8.70 37.05 -3.78
C ASP A 272 8.47 37.12 -2.26
N ALA A 273 7.36 36.58 -1.78
CA ALA A 273 7.02 36.53 -0.36
C ALA A 273 7.93 35.55 0.39
N GLU A 274 8.11 34.33 -0.14
CA GLU A 274 9.04 33.34 0.41
C GLU A 274 10.48 33.88 0.39
N LEU A 275 10.92 34.46 -0.73
CA LEU A 275 12.27 35.01 -0.86
C LEU A 275 12.53 36.08 0.21
N LYS A 276 11.59 37.03 0.39
CA LYS A 276 11.67 38.05 1.45
C LYS A 276 11.69 37.42 2.84
N GLN A 277 10.88 36.40 3.08
CA GLN A 277 10.80 35.71 4.37
C GLN A 277 12.14 35.02 4.71
N TYR A 278 12.73 34.27 3.79
CA TYR A 278 13.98 33.55 4.04
C TYR A 278 15.21 34.49 4.10
N VAL A 279 15.23 35.57 3.31
CA VAL A 279 16.24 36.63 3.44
C VAL A 279 16.11 37.32 4.80
N GLY A 280 14.88 37.60 5.24
CA GLY A 280 14.58 38.16 6.56
C GLY A 280 15.07 37.26 7.69
N LEU A 281 14.73 35.96 7.62
CA LEU A 281 15.16 34.95 8.58
C LEU A 281 16.69 34.89 8.72
N PHE A 282 17.40 34.92 7.58
CA PHE A 282 18.86 35.00 7.59
C PHE A 282 19.34 36.26 8.31
N ARG A 283 18.80 37.44 7.94
CA ARG A 283 19.24 38.73 8.50
C ARG A 283 19.04 38.80 10.00
N GLU A 284 17.88 38.36 10.48
CA GLU A 284 17.56 38.31 11.91
C GLU A 284 18.52 37.39 12.65
N SER A 285 18.72 36.16 12.15
CA SER A 285 19.63 35.19 12.75
C SER A 285 21.10 35.65 12.75
N ALA A 286 21.52 36.40 11.72
CA ALA A 286 22.89 36.88 11.57
C ALA A 286 23.24 37.98 12.58
N VAL A 287 22.26 38.70 13.13
CA VAL A 287 22.48 39.69 14.19
C VAL A 287 22.99 39.02 15.46
N ASP A 288 22.45 37.85 15.80
CA ASP A 288 22.72 37.19 17.08
C ASP A 288 23.84 36.14 16.98
N ALA A 289 23.95 35.44 15.84
CA ALA A 289 24.81 34.25 15.72
C ALA A 289 25.83 34.30 14.56
N GLY A 290 25.86 35.40 13.80
CA GLY A 290 26.75 35.56 12.64
C GLY A 290 26.30 34.81 11.38
N ASN A 291 27.03 35.00 10.28
CA ASN A 291 26.62 34.54 8.94
C ASN A 291 26.52 33.01 8.82
N LEU A 292 27.43 32.26 9.47
CA LEU A 292 27.46 30.81 9.39
C LEU A 292 26.19 30.17 9.96
N GLU A 293 25.85 30.50 11.22
CA GLU A 293 24.64 29.95 11.85
C GLU A 293 23.36 30.49 11.20
N ALA A 294 23.35 31.75 10.78
CA ALA A 294 22.24 32.32 10.03
C ALA A 294 21.97 31.60 8.71
N LEU A 295 23.02 31.26 7.97
CA LEU A 295 22.91 30.51 6.73
C LEU A 295 22.38 29.11 7.01
N ARG A 296 22.92 28.45 8.04
CA ARG A 296 22.50 27.12 8.47
C ARG A 296 21.00 27.09 8.80
N VAL A 297 20.52 28.04 9.60
CA VAL A 297 19.09 28.19 9.94
C VAL A 297 18.24 28.41 8.69
N ALA A 298 18.66 29.30 7.78
CA ALA A 298 17.93 29.57 6.54
C ALA A 298 17.84 28.32 5.63
N LEU A 299 18.95 27.60 5.44
CA LEU A 299 18.98 26.37 4.66
C LEU A 299 18.12 25.27 5.27
N MET A 300 18.18 25.08 6.59
CA MET A 300 17.33 24.14 7.32
C MET A 300 15.84 24.47 7.17
N ALA A 301 15.48 25.75 7.27
CA ALA A 301 14.10 26.19 7.14
C ALA A 301 13.53 25.93 5.74
N ILE A 302 14.33 26.06 4.68
CA ILE A 302 13.93 25.69 3.31
C ILE A 302 13.78 24.17 3.19
N MET A 303 14.67 23.39 3.81
CA MET A 303 14.57 21.93 3.85
C MET A 303 13.30 21.41 4.54
N LEU A 304 12.79 22.15 5.50
CA LEU A 304 11.56 21.84 6.23
C LEU A 304 10.31 22.49 5.62
N HIS A 305 10.44 23.11 4.45
CA HIS A 305 9.31 23.65 3.70
C HIS A 305 8.28 22.54 3.43
N HIS A 306 6.98 22.82 3.56
CA HIS A 306 5.97 21.76 3.45
C HIS A 306 6.03 21.03 2.10
N GLU A 307 6.29 21.72 0.99
CA GLU A 307 6.46 21.10 -0.34
C GLU A 307 7.72 20.22 -0.50
N SER A 308 8.67 20.24 0.45
CA SER A 308 9.81 19.32 0.42
C SER A 308 9.43 17.91 0.87
N VAL A 309 8.38 17.79 1.69
CA VAL A 309 7.92 16.56 2.32
C VAL A 309 6.54 16.15 1.82
N TYR A 310 5.72 17.09 1.36
CA TYR A 310 4.35 16.88 0.93
C TYR A 310 4.14 17.21 -0.54
N ARG A 311 3.29 16.43 -1.20
CA ARG A 311 2.69 16.79 -2.49
C ARG A 311 1.43 17.60 -2.21
N VAL A 312 1.35 18.76 -2.85
CA VAL A 312 0.23 19.69 -2.74
C VAL A 312 -0.73 19.46 -3.90
N GLU A 313 -2.00 19.23 -3.57
CA GLU A 313 -3.09 19.04 -4.52
C GLU A 313 -4.34 19.77 -4.07
N LEU A 314 -4.28 21.10 -4.07
CA LEU A 314 -5.38 21.94 -3.60
C LEU A 314 -6.36 22.27 -4.73
N GLY A 315 -5.94 22.13 -5.98
CA GLY A 315 -6.74 22.55 -7.13
C GLY A 315 -6.75 24.07 -7.20
N LEU A 316 -5.59 24.66 -7.47
CA LEU A 316 -5.48 26.12 -7.56
C LEU A 316 -5.88 26.69 -8.94
N GLY A 317 -6.36 25.84 -9.84
CA GLY A 317 -6.91 26.27 -11.12
C GLY A 317 -8.28 26.92 -11.02
N GLU A 318 -8.81 27.30 -12.19
CA GLU A 318 -10.15 27.86 -12.33
C GLU A 318 -11.22 26.87 -11.90
N ALA A 319 -12.24 27.39 -11.22
CA ALA A 319 -13.41 26.60 -10.82
C ALA A 319 -14.35 26.43 -12.01
N ASP A 320 -14.82 25.21 -12.23
CA ASP A 320 -15.89 24.94 -13.18
C ASP A 320 -17.27 25.27 -12.58
N ARG A 321 -18.33 25.08 -13.37
CA ARG A 321 -19.71 25.37 -12.95
C ARG A 321 -20.17 24.57 -11.74
N GLU A 322 -19.52 23.46 -11.42
CA GLU A 322 -19.84 22.59 -10.28
C GLU A 322 -18.92 22.88 -9.07
N GLY A 323 -18.09 23.92 -9.16
CA GLY A 323 -17.16 24.34 -8.13
C GLY A 323 -15.90 23.47 -8.03
N ARG A 324 -15.65 22.61 -9.02
CA ARG A 324 -14.44 21.78 -9.08
C ARG A 324 -13.31 22.60 -9.69
N ARG A 325 -12.10 22.53 -9.13
CA ARG A 325 -10.93 23.23 -9.62
C ARG A 325 -9.92 22.25 -10.20
N MET A 326 -9.47 22.49 -11.42
CA MET A 326 -8.39 21.68 -11.99
C MET A 326 -7.10 21.93 -11.19
N LEU A 327 -6.29 20.89 -11.01
CA LEU A 327 -4.94 21.04 -10.50
C LEU A 327 -4.14 22.00 -11.39
N ALA A 328 -3.34 22.87 -10.78
CA ALA A 328 -2.45 23.76 -11.52
C ALA A 328 -1.40 22.93 -12.30
N PRO A 329 -0.83 23.45 -13.40
CA PRO A 329 0.15 22.71 -14.22
C PRO A 329 1.32 22.11 -13.43
N VAL A 330 1.82 22.83 -12.42
CA VAL A 330 2.89 22.33 -11.54
C VAL A 330 2.38 21.22 -10.62
N GLU A 331 1.20 21.38 -10.01
CA GLU A 331 0.57 20.32 -9.22
C GLU A 331 0.39 19.04 -10.05
N LEU A 332 -0.04 19.18 -11.32
CA LEU A 332 -0.19 18.06 -12.25
C LEU A 332 1.13 17.39 -12.61
N ALA A 333 2.20 18.15 -12.83
CA ALA A 333 3.51 17.58 -13.12
C ALA A 333 4.00 16.68 -11.98
N PHE A 334 3.97 17.17 -10.75
CA PHE A 334 4.28 16.34 -9.58
C PHE A 334 3.28 15.20 -9.41
N ALA A 335 2.02 15.44 -9.78
CA ALA A 335 1.00 14.45 -9.64
C ALA A 335 1.24 13.21 -10.50
N ILE A 336 1.56 13.44 -11.77
CA ILE A 336 1.89 12.43 -12.76
C ILE A 336 3.20 11.73 -12.39
N ALA A 337 4.25 12.51 -12.07
CA ALA A 337 5.57 11.96 -11.78
C ALA A 337 5.55 10.98 -10.60
N TYR A 338 4.97 11.40 -9.46
CA TYR A 338 4.90 10.54 -8.27
C TYR A 338 3.88 9.41 -8.41
N ALA A 339 2.84 9.54 -9.25
CA ALA A 339 1.90 8.45 -9.49
C ALA A 339 2.54 7.24 -10.20
N ILE A 340 3.62 7.45 -10.98
CA ILE A 340 4.25 6.40 -11.80
C ILE A 340 5.67 6.04 -11.33
N THR A 341 6.51 7.03 -11.03
CA THR A 341 7.98 6.87 -11.00
C THR A 341 8.62 6.91 -9.62
N ASP A 342 7.90 7.38 -8.59
CA ASP A 342 8.49 7.80 -7.30
C ASP A 342 9.66 8.80 -7.44
N GLN A 343 9.77 9.48 -8.58
CA GLN A 343 10.76 10.51 -8.87
C GLN A 343 10.06 11.85 -9.07
N ARG A 344 10.84 12.93 -8.96
CA ARG A 344 10.35 14.28 -9.33
C ARG A 344 10.05 14.36 -10.83
N PRO A 345 9.23 15.34 -11.26
CA PRO A 345 8.97 15.57 -12.68
C PRO A 345 10.25 15.66 -13.50
N ASP A 346 10.32 14.94 -14.61
CA ASP A 346 11.42 15.10 -15.56
C ASP A 346 11.37 16.47 -16.26
N GLN A 347 12.45 16.79 -16.99
CA GLN A 347 12.60 18.10 -17.61
C GLN A 347 11.51 18.42 -18.62
N GLU A 348 11.03 17.44 -19.39
CA GLU A 348 9.97 17.67 -20.38
C GLU A 348 8.63 17.90 -19.68
N LEU A 349 8.33 17.17 -18.61
CA LEU A 349 7.12 17.38 -17.81
C LEU A 349 7.12 18.76 -17.12
N LEU A 350 8.28 19.21 -16.63
CA LEU A 350 8.46 20.57 -16.12
C LEU A 350 8.28 21.63 -17.21
N GLN A 351 8.81 21.40 -18.41
CA GLN A 351 8.62 22.31 -19.56
C GLN A 351 7.15 22.36 -20.00
N ALA A 352 6.44 21.23 -19.98
CA ALA A 352 5.01 21.19 -20.25
C ALA A 352 4.22 21.99 -19.21
N ALA A 353 4.57 21.87 -17.92
CA ALA A 353 3.97 22.65 -16.85
C ALA A 353 4.22 24.16 -17.01
N GLY A 354 5.47 24.56 -17.24
CA GLY A 354 5.86 25.97 -17.38
C GLY A 354 5.39 26.61 -18.69
N GLY A 355 5.22 25.81 -19.74
CA GLY A 355 4.79 26.25 -21.07
C GLY A 355 3.27 26.28 -21.28
N GLY A 356 2.47 26.07 -20.24
CA GLY A 356 1.00 26.08 -20.32
C GLY A 356 0.39 24.83 -20.98
N ARG A 357 1.14 23.74 -21.11
CA ARG A 357 0.72 22.49 -21.76
C ARG A 357 0.32 21.39 -20.77
N LEU A 358 -0.30 21.75 -19.64
CA LEU A 358 -0.93 20.82 -18.67
C LEU A 358 -2.24 21.41 -18.14
N VAL A 359 -2.98 22.10 -19.00
CA VAL A 359 -4.24 22.78 -18.68
C VAL A 359 -5.47 22.07 -19.24
N ALA A 360 -5.28 20.94 -19.89
CA ALA A 360 -6.33 20.17 -20.55
C ALA A 360 -6.02 18.67 -20.46
N ARG A 361 -7.06 17.84 -20.59
CA ARG A 361 -6.98 16.38 -20.43
C ARG A 361 -6.05 15.72 -21.45
N ASP A 362 -6.15 16.12 -22.71
CA ASP A 362 -5.34 15.63 -23.83
C ASP A 362 -3.85 15.89 -23.61
N HIS A 363 -3.52 17.06 -23.07
CA HIS A 363 -2.14 17.38 -22.70
C HIS A 363 -1.57 16.44 -21.61
N VAL A 364 -2.38 16.13 -20.59
CA VAL A 364 -2.00 15.19 -19.53
C VAL A 364 -1.85 13.77 -20.11
N GLU A 365 -2.76 13.37 -20.99
CA GLU A 365 -2.74 12.07 -21.66
C GLU A 365 -1.45 11.86 -22.46
N ILE A 366 -1.00 12.87 -23.21
CA ILE A 366 0.28 12.84 -23.93
C ILE A 366 1.44 12.53 -22.97
N GLN A 367 1.50 13.23 -21.83
CA GLN A 367 2.59 13.09 -20.88
C GLN A 367 2.56 11.75 -20.12
N VAL A 368 1.37 11.29 -19.70
CA VAL A 368 1.20 9.97 -19.07
C VAL A 368 1.57 8.87 -20.05
N THR A 369 1.08 8.93 -21.28
CA THR A 369 1.37 7.95 -22.34
C THR A 369 2.86 7.89 -22.66
N ARG A 370 3.51 9.06 -22.80
CA ARG A 370 4.96 9.14 -22.99
C ARG A 370 5.70 8.44 -21.86
N ILE A 371 5.38 8.76 -20.60
CA ILE A 371 6.07 8.17 -19.45
C ILE A 371 5.87 6.66 -19.42
N LEU A 372 4.67 6.14 -19.70
CA LEU A 372 4.41 4.70 -19.69
C LEU A 372 5.12 3.96 -20.83
N LYS A 373 5.26 4.57 -22.01
CA LYS A 373 5.96 3.97 -23.16
C LYS A 373 7.48 4.11 -23.11
N ASP A 374 8.01 5.08 -22.38
CA ASP A 374 9.44 5.32 -22.34
C ASP A 374 10.15 4.32 -21.42
N HIS A 375 10.77 3.30 -22.01
CA HIS A 375 11.56 2.33 -21.26
C HIS A 375 12.75 2.96 -20.52
N ALA A 376 13.23 4.17 -20.81
CA ALA A 376 14.30 4.79 -20.02
C ALA A 376 13.84 5.22 -18.62
N ILE A 377 12.54 5.46 -18.44
CA ILE A 377 11.97 5.91 -17.17
C ILE A 377 11.62 4.71 -16.29
N ASP A 378 12.17 4.64 -15.08
CA ASP A 378 11.82 3.60 -14.10
C ASP A 378 10.39 3.82 -13.56
N LYS A 379 9.60 2.75 -13.44
CA LYS A 379 8.17 2.79 -13.07
C LYS A 379 7.87 1.80 -11.94
N PRO A 380 8.56 1.91 -10.80
CA PRO A 380 8.52 0.89 -9.75
C PRO A 380 7.10 0.70 -9.16
N ARG A 381 6.22 1.69 -9.32
CA ARG A 381 4.85 1.65 -8.81
C ARG A 381 3.94 0.66 -9.55
N LEU A 382 4.23 0.35 -10.81
CA LEU A 382 3.44 -0.64 -11.56
C LEU A 382 3.55 -2.01 -10.91
N LEU A 383 4.77 -2.51 -10.70
CA LEU A 383 5.01 -3.77 -9.99
C LEU A 383 4.57 -3.69 -8.52
N ARG A 384 4.86 -2.58 -7.85
CA ARG A 384 4.52 -2.42 -6.42
C ARG A 384 3.01 -2.49 -6.17
N PHE A 385 2.18 -2.00 -7.10
CA PHE A 385 0.73 -2.19 -7.01
C PHE A 385 0.39 -3.68 -6.86
N PHE A 386 0.94 -4.55 -7.70
CA PHE A 386 0.66 -5.98 -7.64
C PHE A 386 1.26 -6.66 -6.40
N GLN A 387 2.47 -6.24 -5.98
CA GLN A 387 3.07 -6.66 -4.70
C GLN A 387 2.12 -6.38 -3.52
N GLU A 388 1.56 -5.17 -3.46
CA GLU A 388 0.65 -4.74 -2.39
C GLU A 388 -0.77 -5.32 -2.52
N PHE A 389 -1.26 -5.50 -3.75
CA PHE A 389 -2.58 -6.06 -4.03
C PHE A 389 -2.65 -7.54 -3.65
N PHE A 390 -1.70 -8.34 -4.15
CA PHE A 390 -1.62 -9.77 -3.86
C PHE A 390 -1.00 -10.05 -2.48
N GLY A 391 -0.19 -9.14 -1.96
CA GLY A 391 0.46 -9.26 -0.65
C GLY A 391 1.54 -10.33 -0.60
N TYR A 392 2.03 -10.81 -1.75
CA TYR A 392 3.00 -11.91 -1.79
C TYR A 392 4.37 -11.50 -1.23
N SER A 393 4.70 -10.20 -1.19
CA SER A 393 5.93 -9.66 -0.58
C SER A 393 6.03 -9.86 0.93
N HIS A 394 5.03 -10.49 1.56
CA HIS A 394 5.05 -10.85 2.97
C HIS A 394 5.45 -12.31 3.21
N ALA A 395 5.67 -13.10 2.15
CA ALA A 395 6.01 -14.51 2.26
C ALA A 395 7.26 -14.72 3.14
N HIS A 396 8.26 -13.84 3.05
CA HIS A 396 9.50 -13.91 3.83
C HIS A 396 9.32 -13.71 5.33
N LYS A 397 8.19 -13.15 5.74
CA LYS A 397 7.83 -12.99 7.15
C LYS A 397 7.20 -14.25 7.73
N ILE A 398 6.82 -15.21 6.89
CA ILE A 398 6.22 -16.47 7.31
C ILE A 398 7.33 -17.49 7.49
N PHE A 399 7.65 -17.79 8.76
CA PHE A 399 8.77 -18.64 9.11
C PHE A 399 8.37 -20.10 8.99
N LYS A 400 9.06 -20.84 8.13
CA LYS A 400 8.87 -22.28 7.97
C LYS A 400 10.00 -23.06 8.63
N ASP A 401 9.66 -24.16 9.30
CA ASP A 401 10.67 -25.02 9.93
C ASP A 401 11.61 -25.67 8.89
N ALA A 402 12.92 -25.62 9.17
CA ALA A 402 13.98 -26.09 8.28
C ALA A 402 13.92 -27.60 8.00
N LYS A 403 13.45 -28.41 8.95
CA LYS A 403 13.31 -29.87 8.76
C LYS A 403 12.11 -30.17 7.87
N ARG A 404 10.99 -29.44 8.04
CA ARG A 404 9.80 -29.56 7.18
C ARG A 404 10.01 -29.07 5.75
N SER A 405 10.94 -28.11 5.56
CA SER A 405 11.33 -27.62 4.23
C SER A 405 12.34 -28.51 3.49
N GLY A 406 12.71 -29.66 4.05
CA GLY A 406 13.65 -30.58 3.39
C GLY A 406 15.13 -30.23 3.54
N GLY A 407 15.47 -29.32 4.47
CA GLY A 407 16.85 -28.98 4.87
C GLY A 407 17.45 -27.72 4.21
N PHE A 408 16.67 -26.93 3.46
CA PHE A 408 17.20 -25.84 2.64
C PHE A 408 17.55 -24.55 3.40
N SER A 409 17.05 -24.38 4.63
CA SER A 409 17.44 -23.25 5.50
C SER A 409 18.92 -23.29 5.93
N TYR A 410 19.67 -24.33 5.57
CA TYR A 410 21.02 -24.61 6.06
C TYR A 410 22.13 -23.73 5.45
N TYR A 411 21.84 -22.93 4.41
CA TYR A 411 22.82 -22.04 3.76
C TYR A 411 22.51 -20.53 3.87
N GLY A 412 21.55 -20.14 4.72
CA GLY A 412 21.22 -18.72 4.93
C GLY A 412 20.44 -18.06 3.79
N GLU A 413 19.95 -18.83 2.82
CA GLU A 413 19.05 -18.35 1.76
C GLU A 413 17.60 -18.41 2.26
N ASN A 414 16.93 -17.25 2.34
CA ASN A 414 15.54 -17.18 2.78
C ASN A 414 14.63 -17.70 1.65
N TYR A 415 14.01 -18.86 1.89
CA TYR A 415 13.18 -19.57 0.92
C TYR A 415 12.06 -18.68 0.32
N PRO A 416 11.27 -17.94 1.13
CA PRO A 416 10.18 -17.12 0.58
C PRO A 416 10.65 -15.86 -0.18
N ASP A 417 11.78 -15.25 0.20
CA ASP A 417 12.36 -14.11 -0.53
C ASP A 417 12.59 -14.43 -2.02
N MET A 418 12.89 -15.69 -2.35
CA MET A 418 13.12 -16.10 -3.73
C MET A 418 11.81 -16.27 -4.49
N TYR A 419 10.77 -16.86 -3.88
CA TYR A 419 9.45 -16.93 -4.51
C TYR A 419 8.84 -15.55 -4.72
N GLU A 420 9.08 -14.60 -3.81
CA GLU A 420 8.68 -13.20 -4.03
C GLU A 420 9.29 -12.63 -5.32
N ARG A 421 10.55 -12.97 -5.61
CA ARG A 421 11.22 -12.57 -6.85
C ARG A 421 10.70 -13.31 -8.08
N GLU A 422 10.38 -14.59 -7.96
CA GLU A 422 9.73 -15.35 -9.04
C GLU A 422 8.36 -14.73 -9.39
N ALA A 423 7.58 -14.34 -8.37
CA ALA A 423 6.31 -13.66 -8.53
C ALA A 423 6.48 -12.29 -9.21
N ASP A 424 7.53 -11.53 -8.86
CA ASP A 424 7.86 -10.29 -9.54
C ASP A 424 8.10 -10.52 -11.04
N PHE A 425 8.84 -11.57 -11.44
CA PHE A 425 9.05 -11.88 -12.87
C PHE A 425 7.79 -12.34 -13.58
N PHE A 426 6.99 -13.18 -12.92
CA PHE A 426 5.69 -13.58 -13.43
C PHE A 426 4.83 -12.36 -13.78
N ILE A 427 4.75 -11.38 -12.87
CA ILE A 427 3.99 -10.14 -13.09
C ILE A 427 4.64 -9.27 -14.17
N LEU A 428 5.95 -9.04 -14.10
CA LEU A 428 6.65 -8.18 -15.06
C LEU A 428 6.53 -8.69 -16.50
N ASN A 429 6.60 -10.01 -16.72
CA ASN A 429 6.40 -10.60 -18.03
C ASN A 429 4.99 -10.34 -18.58
N ILE A 430 3.96 -10.46 -17.73
CA ILE A 430 2.58 -10.17 -18.14
C ILE A 430 2.38 -8.67 -18.43
N LEU A 431 3.05 -7.79 -17.67
CA LEU A 431 3.02 -6.34 -17.90
C LEU A 431 3.83 -5.91 -19.12
N GLU A 432 4.87 -6.65 -19.50
CA GLU A 432 5.66 -6.45 -20.72
C GLU A 432 4.81 -6.78 -21.96
N ASP A 433 4.05 -7.88 -21.92
CA ASP A 433 3.06 -8.26 -22.94
C ASP A 433 1.85 -7.31 -23.01
N ASP A 434 1.43 -6.76 -21.86
CA ASP A 434 0.34 -5.80 -21.67
C ASP A 434 -0.98 -6.15 -22.39
N THR A 435 -1.34 -7.44 -22.41
CA THR A 435 -2.56 -7.97 -23.06
C THR A 435 -3.27 -8.92 -22.11
N ASP A 436 -4.59 -8.75 -21.95
CA ASP A 436 -5.43 -9.51 -21.00
C ASP A 436 -4.80 -9.65 -19.61
N VAL A 437 -4.18 -8.57 -19.12
CA VAL A 437 -3.29 -8.59 -17.95
C VAL A 437 -3.94 -9.24 -16.74
N PHE A 438 -5.18 -8.88 -16.38
CA PHE A 438 -5.85 -9.46 -15.21
C PHE A 438 -6.20 -10.93 -15.37
N ARG A 439 -6.62 -11.36 -16.56
CA ARG A 439 -6.89 -12.77 -16.84
C ARG A 439 -5.60 -13.57 -16.76
N LYS A 440 -4.53 -13.15 -17.47
CA LYS A 440 -3.21 -13.82 -17.41
C LYS A 440 -2.63 -13.88 -16.00
N LEU A 441 -2.80 -12.82 -15.18
CA LEU A 441 -2.35 -12.82 -13.79
C LEU A 441 -3.05 -13.90 -12.94
N LEU A 442 -4.29 -14.25 -13.28
CA LEU A 442 -5.07 -15.26 -12.58
C LEU A 442 -4.89 -16.66 -13.19
N THR A 443 -4.74 -16.80 -14.50
CA THR A 443 -4.82 -18.12 -15.18
C THR A 443 -3.51 -18.62 -15.78
N SER A 444 -2.49 -17.78 -15.96
CA SER A 444 -1.25 -18.21 -16.63
C SER A 444 -0.60 -19.39 -15.91
N ASP A 445 -0.24 -20.42 -16.67
CA ASP A 445 0.49 -21.59 -16.19
C ASP A 445 2.01 -21.45 -16.38
N GLU A 446 2.47 -20.28 -16.86
CA GLU A 446 3.87 -20.00 -17.20
C GLU A 446 4.59 -19.28 -16.06
N TYR A 447 5.52 -19.98 -15.39
CA TYR A 447 6.23 -19.50 -14.20
C TYR A 447 7.73 -19.33 -14.43
N TYR A 448 8.31 -18.35 -13.74
CA TYR A 448 9.75 -18.24 -13.58
C TYR A 448 10.19 -19.03 -12.36
N ILE A 449 11.21 -19.88 -12.54
CA ILE A 449 11.75 -20.73 -11.50
C ILE A 449 13.22 -20.35 -11.33
N LEU A 450 13.51 -19.56 -10.30
CA LEU A 450 14.82 -19.00 -10.05
C LEU A 450 15.64 -19.92 -9.16
N ASN A 451 16.81 -20.34 -9.63
CA ASN A 451 17.82 -20.87 -8.73
C ASN A 451 19.23 -20.41 -9.15
N ARG A 452 20.20 -20.58 -8.25
CA ARG A 452 21.60 -20.18 -8.48
C ARG A 452 22.19 -20.80 -9.76
N GLN A 453 21.75 -22.00 -10.12
CA GLN A 453 22.23 -22.71 -11.30
C GLN A 453 21.60 -22.20 -12.59
N THR A 454 20.31 -21.86 -12.60
CA THR A 454 19.60 -21.28 -13.76
C THR A 454 20.35 -20.05 -14.28
N PHE A 455 20.75 -19.13 -13.39
CA PHE A 455 21.52 -17.96 -13.80
C PHE A 455 22.85 -18.33 -14.51
N ARG A 456 23.62 -19.21 -13.87
CA ARG A 456 24.92 -19.64 -14.40
C ARG A 456 24.76 -20.33 -15.76
N ASN A 457 23.71 -21.13 -15.93
CA ASN A 457 23.37 -21.79 -17.18
C ASN A 457 23.01 -20.76 -18.26
N THR A 458 22.22 -19.73 -17.95
CA THR A 458 21.87 -18.64 -18.89
C THR A 458 23.12 -17.89 -19.35
N VAL A 459 24.05 -17.55 -18.44
CA VAL A 459 25.31 -16.89 -18.81
C VAL A 459 26.18 -17.80 -19.68
N TYR A 460 26.19 -19.11 -19.41
CA TYR A 460 26.94 -20.08 -20.21
C TYR A 460 26.35 -20.26 -21.62
N ASP A 461 25.02 -20.37 -21.75
CA ASP A 461 24.32 -20.40 -23.04
C ASP A 461 24.59 -19.14 -23.86
N PHE A 462 24.48 -17.97 -23.21
CA PHE A 462 24.84 -16.69 -23.80
C PHE A 462 26.30 -16.66 -24.28
N TYR A 463 27.25 -17.15 -23.47
CA TYR A 463 28.66 -17.22 -23.86
C TYR A 463 28.84 -18.11 -25.09
N LEU A 464 28.21 -19.27 -25.16
CA LEU A 464 28.30 -20.16 -26.31
C LEU A 464 27.76 -19.52 -27.59
N LYS A 465 26.61 -18.84 -27.52
CA LYS A 465 26.00 -18.14 -28.66
C LYS A 465 26.87 -16.99 -29.19
N ASN A 466 27.78 -16.47 -28.37
CA ASN A 466 28.60 -15.29 -28.68
C ASN A 466 30.12 -15.56 -28.56
N GLN A 467 30.53 -16.83 -28.57
CA GLN A 467 31.86 -17.26 -28.14
C GLN A 467 32.98 -16.60 -28.95
N ALA A 468 32.85 -16.53 -30.28
CA ALA A 468 33.90 -15.99 -31.15
C ALA A 468 34.22 -14.51 -30.85
N ALA A 469 33.20 -13.69 -30.54
CA ALA A 469 33.39 -12.28 -30.18
C ALA A 469 33.97 -12.15 -28.75
N LEU A 470 33.39 -12.88 -27.79
CA LEU A 470 33.84 -12.82 -26.40
C LEU A 470 35.28 -13.34 -26.23
N ASP A 471 35.67 -14.40 -26.94
CA ASP A 471 37.01 -15.00 -26.85
C ASP A 471 38.11 -14.08 -27.39
N GLN A 472 37.83 -13.26 -28.42
CA GLN A 472 38.74 -12.26 -28.96
C GLN A 472 38.99 -11.07 -28.02
N GLY A 473 38.24 -10.95 -26.92
CA GLY A 473 38.36 -9.84 -25.97
C GLY A 473 37.69 -8.54 -26.46
N ASP A 474 37.32 -8.48 -27.74
CA ASP A 474 36.52 -7.42 -28.32
C ASP A 474 35.03 -7.70 -28.09
N PHE A 475 34.45 -6.94 -27.17
CA PHE A 475 33.01 -6.76 -27.14
C PHE A 475 32.68 -5.27 -27.25
N PRO A 476 32.77 -4.72 -28.48
CA PRO A 476 32.56 -3.29 -28.73
C PRO A 476 31.22 -2.84 -28.16
N GLU A 477 31.15 -1.60 -27.68
CA GLU A 477 29.94 -1.03 -27.09
C GLU A 477 28.74 -1.12 -28.04
N GLU A 478 28.96 -0.97 -29.36
CA GLU A 478 27.93 -1.17 -30.39
C GLU A 478 27.37 -2.61 -30.42
N LYS A 479 28.24 -3.63 -30.26
CA LYS A 479 27.81 -5.04 -30.19
C LYS A 479 27.16 -5.38 -28.85
N GLN A 480 27.60 -4.75 -27.76
CA GLN A 480 26.93 -4.81 -26.47
C GLN A 480 25.50 -4.28 -26.58
N GLN A 481 25.33 -3.09 -27.17
CA GLN A 481 24.02 -2.50 -27.37
C GLN A 481 23.16 -3.26 -28.38
N GLU A 482 23.75 -3.83 -29.44
CA GLU A 482 23.04 -4.75 -30.35
C GLU A 482 22.50 -5.98 -29.60
N LEU A 483 23.32 -6.59 -28.76
CA LEU A 483 22.95 -7.81 -28.04
C LEU A 483 21.96 -7.56 -26.90
N LEU A 484 22.13 -6.46 -26.17
CA LEU A 484 21.16 -5.96 -25.21
C LEU A 484 19.81 -5.73 -25.92
N ARG A 485 19.78 -5.05 -27.07
CA ARG A 485 18.56 -4.92 -27.90
C ARG A 485 17.96 -6.26 -28.34
N ARG A 486 18.77 -7.25 -28.72
CA ARG A 486 18.28 -8.58 -29.14
C ARG A 486 17.71 -9.42 -27.99
N LEU A 487 18.20 -9.20 -26.77
CA LEU A 487 17.68 -9.82 -25.54
C LEU A 487 16.57 -8.99 -24.89
N ASP A 488 16.21 -7.87 -25.51
CA ASP A 488 15.29 -6.87 -24.99
C ASP A 488 15.69 -6.34 -23.60
N LEU A 489 16.95 -5.93 -23.50
CA LEU A 489 17.58 -5.37 -22.32
C LEU A 489 18.17 -3.99 -22.68
N ARG A 490 18.09 -3.03 -21.77
CA ARG A 490 18.64 -1.66 -21.86
C ARG A 490 20.11 -1.64 -21.50
N ASP A 491 20.45 -2.34 -20.42
CA ASP A 491 21.82 -2.50 -19.95
C ASP A 491 22.00 -3.85 -19.23
N TRP A 492 23.24 -4.19 -18.90
CA TRP A 492 23.54 -5.42 -18.15
C TRP A 492 22.98 -5.38 -16.72
N GLY A 493 22.68 -4.19 -16.19
CA GLY A 493 21.92 -4.00 -14.96
C GLY A 493 20.46 -4.42 -15.11
N GLU A 494 19.84 -4.27 -16.29
CA GLU A 494 18.52 -4.81 -16.57
C GLU A 494 18.53 -6.33 -16.61
N LEU A 495 19.57 -6.98 -17.13
CA LEU A 495 19.72 -8.44 -16.93
C LEU A 495 19.78 -8.77 -15.43
N ASN A 496 20.53 -7.99 -14.65
CA ASN A 496 20.60 -8.15 -13.20
C ASN A 496 19.29 -7.85 -12.47
N LYS A 497 18.38 -7.07 -13.05
CA LYS A 497 17.05 -6.77 -12.53
C LYS A 497 16.06 -7.85 -13.00
N LYS A 498 15.96 -8.11 -14.31
CA LYS A 498 15.17 -9.14 -15.03
C LYS A 498 15.51 -10.58 -14.62
N TYR A 499 16.66 -10.81 -13.97
CA TYR A 499 16.99 -12.11 -13.36
C TYR A 499 17.51 -11.99 -11.91
N HIS A 500 17.45 -10.79 -11.29
CA HIS A 500 17.83 -10.55 -9.89
C HIS A 500 19.19 -11.12 -9.44
N LEU A 501 20.19 -10.99 -10.32
CA LEU A 501 21.53 -11.58 -10.22
C LEU A 501 22.41 -11.01 -9.09
N HIS A 502 22.04 -9.85 -8.56
CA HIS A 502 22.79 -9.12 -7.54
C HIS A 502 22.89 -9.86 -6.18
N LYS A 503 21.99 -10.80 -5.85
CA LYS A 503 22.16 -11.63 -4.62
C LYS A 503 23.18 -12.78 -4.81
N PHE A 504 23.31 -13.31 -6.02
CA PHE A 504 24.22 -14.44 -6.31
C PHE A 504 25.63 -13.99 -6.73
N ASN A 505 25.74 -12.81 -7.37
CA ASN A 505 27.01 -12.19 -7.73
C ASN A 505 26.87 -10.65 -7.79
N ARG A 506 27.05 -9.98 -6.65
CA ARG A 506 26.90 -8.50 -6.49
C ARG A 506 27.75 -7.66 -7.45
N GLY A 507 28.76 -8.25 -8.10
CA GLY A 507 29.67 -7.57 -9.03
C GLY A 507 29.48 -7.94 -10.51
N PHE A 508 28.45 -8.72 -10.88
CA PHE A 508 28.24 -9.03 -12.30
C PHE A 508 27.82 -7.77 -13.06
N ASN A 509 28.67 -7.34 -13.99
CA ASN A 509 28.49 -6.11 -14.78
C ASN A 509 28.35 -6.39 -16.28
N GLY A 510 28.15 -7.66 -16.66
CA GLY A 510 28.07 -8.09 -18.07
C GLY A 510 29.37 -7.97 -18.85
N SER A 511 30.49 -7.60 -18.21
CA SER A 511 31.79 -7.51 -18.89
C SER A 511 32.23 -8.87 -19.42
N VAL A 512 33.01 -8.87 -20.50
CA VAL A 512 33.63 -10.09 -21.06
C VAL A 512 34.41 -10.85 -19.98
N GLY A 513 35.09 -10.12 -19.09
CA GLY A 513 35.79 -10.70 -17.94
C GLY A 513 34.84 -11.42 -16.98
N ALA A 514 33.72 -10.80 -16.61
CA ALA A 514 32.73 -11.41 -15.73
C ALA A 514 32.07 -12.65 -16.35
N ILE A 515 31.74 -12.61 -17.65
CA ILE A 515 31.16 -13.74 -18.39
C ILE A 515 32.16 -14.90 -18.47
N LYS A 516 33.40 -14.64 -18.87
CA LYS A 516 34.45 -15.68 -18.94
C LYS A 516 34.76 -16.29 -17.57
N GLN A 517 34.74 -15.47 -16.51
CA GLN A 517 34.93 -15.93 -15.15
C GLN A 517 33.82 -16.91 -14.73
N ILE A 518 32.56 -16.59 -15.01
CA ILE A 518 31.43 -17.51 -14.74
C ILE A 518 31.57 -18.81 -15.54
N VAL A 519 31.90 -18.73 -16.83
CA VAL A 519 32.10 -19.91 -17.69
C VAL A 519 33.22 -20.82 -17.16
N LYS A 520 34.32 -20.22 -16.69
CA LYS A 520 35.42 -20.95 -16.05
C LYS A 520 34.96 -21.64 -14.77
N GLU A 521 34.27 -20.92 -13.89
CA GLU A 521 33.72 -21.46 -12.65
C GLU A 521 32.74 -22.62 -12.88
N ILE A 522 31.92 -22.59 -13.93
CA ILE A 522 30.99 -23.69 -14.25
C ILE A 522 31.77 -24.93 -14.71
N LYS A 523 32.82 -24.77 -15.52
CA LYS A 523 33.68 -25.88 -15.99
C LYS A 523 34.47 -26.52 -14.84
N GLU A 524 35.10 -25.71 -13.99
CA GLU A 524 35.82 -26.16 -12.78
C GLU A 524 34.84 -26.82 -11.79
N TRP A 525 33.72 -26.12 -11.56
CA TRP A 525 32.40 -26.59 -11.18
C TRP A 525 32.17 -28.10 -11.35
N LYS A 526 31.72 -28.40 -12.55
CA LYS A 526 31.24 -29.72 -12.97
C LYS A 526 32.38 -30.72 -13.21
N ASN A 527 33.63 -30.27 -13.18
CA ASN A 527 34.79 -31.03 -13.63
C ASN A 527 34.54 -31.70 -15.00
N THR A 528 33.95 -30.96 -15.93
CA THR A 528 33.57 -31.47 -17.26
C THR A 528 33.63 -30.37 -18.31
N THR A 529 33.83 -30.79 -19.56
CA THR A 529 33.69 -29.95 -20.76
C THR A 529 32.43 -30.29 -21.55
N ASN A 530 31.63 -31.26 -21.07
CA ASN A 530 30.38 -31.65 -21.70
C ASN A 530 29.38 -30.48 -21.64
N LYS A 531 29.01 -29.96 -22.82
CA LYS A 531 28.09 -28.82 -22.97
C LYS A 531 26.71 -29.09 -22.40
N GLU A 532 26.18 -30.29 -22.58
CA GLU A 532 24.87 -30.69 -22.07
C GLU A 532 24.86 -30.64 -20.53
N LEU A 533 25.90 -31.17 -19.88
CA LEU A 533 26.05 -31.09 -18.43
C LEU A 533 26.26 -29.66 -17.91
N LEU A 534 26.91 -28.79 -18.68
CA LEU A 534 27.19 -27.40 -18.29
C LEU A 534 25.96 -26.48 -18.49
N LEU A 535 25.11 -26.79 -19.46
CA LEU A 535 23.88 -26.03 -19.76
C LEU A 535 22.70 -26.45 -18.88
N HIS A 536 22.67 -27.69 -18.43
CA HIS A 536 21.44 -28.28 -17.90
C HIS A 536 21.63 -28.72 -16.44
N SER A 537 22.52 -29.66 -16.15
CA SER A 537 22.57 -30.33 -14.84
C SER A 537 22.63 -29.38 -13.61
N MET A 538 21.78 -29.62 -12.61
CA MET A 538 21.81 -29.00 -11.29
C MET A 538 22.80 -29.68 -10.33
N GLN A 539 23.23 -28.96 -9.29
CA GLN A 539 23.92 -29.61 -8.16
C GLN A 539 22.92 -30.53 -7.44
N PRO A 540 23.35 -31.72 -6.96
CA PRO A 540 22.50 -32.58 -6.11
C PRO A 540 21.92 -31.85 -4.90
N LEU A 541 22.67 -30.88 -4.35
CA LEU A 541 22.24 -30.06 -3.21
C LEU A 541 21.07 -29.11 -3.56
N TYR A 542 20.99 -28.65 -4.81
CA TYR A 542 19.95 -27.72 -5.27
C TYR A 542 18.73 -28.44 -5.87
N ARG A 543 18.76 -29.78 -6.00
CA ARG A 543 17.64 -30.61 -6.48
C ARG A 543 16.39 -30.63 -5.55
N LYS A 544 16.44 -29.88 -4.45
CA LYS A 544 15.34 -29.77 -3.47
C LYS A 544 14.58 -28.44 -3.54
N TYR A 545 15.11 -27.47 -4.30
CA TYR A 545 14.52 -26.14 -4.41
C TYR A 545 13.26 -26.11 -5.31
N PRO A 546 13.27 -26.74 -6.51
CA PRO A 546 12.11 -26.97 -7.38
C PRO A 546 10.90 -27.75 -6.82
N MET A 547 10.99 -28.33 -5.63
CA MET A 547 9.95 -29.27 -5.15
C MET A 547 8.58 -28.61 -4.93
N VAL A 548 8.50 -27.29 -4.98
CA VAL A 548 7.26 -26.53 -4.76
C VAL A 548 6.48 -26.25 -6.03
N TYR A 549 7.09 -26.46 -7.19
CA TYR A 549 6.39 -26.53 -8.47
C TYR A 549 6.18 -27.98 -8.92
N ASP A 550 6.26 -28.94 -8.00
CA ASP A 550 5.99 -30.37 -8.25
C ASP A 550 6.90 -30.95 -9.36
N MET A 551 8.15 -30.47 -9.41
CA MET A 551 9.14 -30.91 -10.41
C MET A 551 9.79 -32.24 -10.02
N ALA A 552 9.85 -33.18 -10.96
CA ALA A 552 10.61 -34.42 -10.81
C ALA A 552 12.12 -34.14 -10.83
N ASP A 553 12.94 -34.97 -10.17
CA ASP A 553 14.39 -34.75 -10.01
C ASP A 553 15.15 -34.53 -11.33
N ASP A 554 14.68 -35.12 -12.42
CA ASP A 554 15.22 -34.99 -13.78
C ASP A 554 14.74 -33.73 -14.51
N GLU A 555 13.49 -33.29 -14.28
CA GLU A 555 12.97 -32.01 -14.81
C GLU A 555 13.78 -30.81 -14.32
N GLN A 556 14.31 -30.88 -13.11
CA GLN A 556 15.08 -29.82 -12.48
C GLN A 556 16.39 -29.52 -13.22
N ASP A 557 16.96 -30.53 -13.87
CA ASP A 557 18.18 -30.36 -14.65
C ASP A 557 17.92 -29.56 -15.96
N PHE A 558 16.68 -29.20 -16.33
CA PHE A 558 16.39 -28.51 -17.60
C PHE A 558 15.45 -27.30 -17.43
N LEU A 559 15.96 -26.25 -16.77
CA LEU A 559 15.24 -24.99 -16.49
C LEU A 559 15.52 -23.83 -17.49
N LEU A 560 15.99 -24.13 -18.71
CA LEU A 560 15.85 -23.19 -19.84
C LEU A 560 15.17 -23.83 -21.08
N PRO A 561 14.36 -23.06 -21.85
CA PRO A 561 14.04 -21.64 -21.71
C PRO A 561 12.91 -21.36 -20.68
N GLN A 562 12.89 -20.15 -20.10
CA GLN A 562 11.82 -19.64 -19.23
C GLN A 562 10.96 -18.60 -19.94
N PRO A 563 9.67 -18.44 -19.58
CA PRO A 563 8.95 -19.10 -18.47
C PRO A 563 8.54 -20.56 -18.77
N TYR A 564 8.15 -21.31 -17.73
CA TYR A 564 7.76 -22.72 -17.78
C TYR A 564 6.28 -22.95 -17.53
N LYS A 565 5.66 -23.74 -18.41
CA LYS A 565 4.35 -24.32 -18.13
C LYS A 565 4.43 -25.32 -16.99
N ARG A 566 3.64 -25.13 -15.94
CA ARG A 566 3.55 -26.06 -14.82
C ARG A 566 2.12 -26.61 -14.68
N PRO A 567 1.95 -27.95 -14.65
CA PRO A 567 0.64 -28.54 -14.38
C PRO A 567 0.19 -28.19 -12.95
N ASN A 568 -1.12 -28.25 -12.72
CA ASN A 568 -1.73 -27.94 -11.43
C ASN A 568 -1.38 -26.52 -10.94
N ARG A 569 -1.31 -25.55 -11.85
CA ARG A 569 -1.07 -24.14 -11.56
C ARG A 569 -1.93 -23.26 -12.45
N ALA A 570 -2.37 -22.15 -11.88
CA ALA A 570 -3.15 -21.09 -12.51
C ALA A 570 -2.81 -19.77 -11.81
N GLY A 571 -2.03 -18.94 -12.50
CA GLY A 571 -1.64 -17.59 -12.11
C GLY A 571 -1.07 -17.41 -10.70
N ILE A 572 -1.17 -16.17 -10.21
CA ILE A 572 -0.52 -15.76 -8.96
C ILE A 572 -1.14 -16.37 -7.71
N LEU A 573 -2.43 -16.76 -7.75
CA LEU A 573 -3.11 -17.37 -6.59
C LEU A 573 -2.67 -18.81 -6.31
N THR A 574 -2.02 -19.45 -7.28
CA THR A 574 -1.36 -20.75 -7.10
C THR A 574 0.17 -20.62 -7.06
N HIS A 575 0.69 -19.39 -7.13
CA HIS A 575 2.11 -19.12 -7.01
C HIS A 575 2.56 -19.32 -5.55
N PRO A 576 3.73 -19.96 -5.30
CA PRO A 576 4.19 -20.25 -3.94
C PRO A 576 4.28 -19.01 -3.03
N ALA A 577 4.77 -17.89 -3.56
CA ALA A 577 4.84 -16.62 -2.83
C ALA A 577 3.49 -16.20 -2.22
N TRP A 578 2.41 -16.26 -2.99
CA TRP A 578 1.08 -15.93 -2.49
C TRP A 578 0.60 -16.97 -1.48
N LEU A 579 0.72 -18.27 -1.81
CA LEU A 579 0.28 -19.36 -0.94
C LEU A 579 0.97 -19.35 0.43
N ILE A 580 2.25 -18.99 0.47
CA ILE A 580 3.05 -18.82 1.70
C ILE A 580 2.62 -17.57 2.45
N ALA A 581 2.54 -16.41 1.78
CA ALA A 581 2.13 -15.14 2.40
C ALA A 581 0.73 -15.22 3.05
N HIS A 582 -0.13 -16.07 2.50
CA HIS A 582 -1.48 -16.38 3.01
C HIS A 582 -1.54 -17.73 3.73
N SER A 583 -0.49 -18.06 4.51
CA SER A 583 -0.44 -19.23 5.40
C SER A 583 0.07 -18.85 6.80
N LEU A 584 -0.02 -19.79 7.74
CA LEU A 584 0.64 -19.70 9.05
C LEU A 584 2.05 -20.32 8.96
N ASN A 585 2.85 -20.15 10.01
CA ASN A 585 4.20 -20.72 10.07
C ASN A 585 4.21 -22.24 9.93
N ASP A 586 3.16 -22.92 10.39
CA ASP A 586 3.12 -24.37 10.45
C ASP A 586 1.96 -25.04 9.70
N SER A 587 1.04 -24.28 9.11
CA SER A 587 -0.20 -24.78 8.52
C SER A 587 -0.76 -23.82 7.46
N THR A 588 -1.67 -24.32 6.61
CA THR A 588 -2.41 -23.46 5.67
C THR A 588 -3.39 -22.56 6.43
N ASP A 589 -3.85 -21.48 5.79
CA ASP A 589 -4.86 -20.58 6.36
C ASP A 589 -5.97 -20.33 5.31
N PRO A 590 -6.89 -21.30 5.11
CA PRO A 590 -7.94 -21.17 4.11
C PRO A 590 -8.89 -20.01 4.43
N ILE A 591 -9.12 -19.69 5.71
CA ILE A 591 -9.94 -18.54 6.11
C ILE A 591 -9.33 -17.24 5.55
N ARG A 592 -8.02 -17.03 5.74
CA ARG A 592 -7.32 -15.85 5.21
C ARG A 592 -7.32 -15.81 3.69
N ARG A 593 -7.07 -16.94 3.02
CA ARG A 593 -7.12 -17.04 1.54
C ARG A 593 -8.51 -16.68 1.01
N GLY A 594 -9.55 -17.24 1.61
CA GLY A 594 -10.94 -16.97 1.23
C GLY A 594 -11.37 -15.54 1.50
N LYS A 595 -10.96 -14.96 2.65
CA LYS A 595 -11.19 -13.54 2.95
C LYS A 595 -10.51 -12.65 1.92
N TRP A 596 -9.27 -12.98 1.53
CA TRP A 596 -8.56 -12.24 0.48
C TRP A 596 -9.33 -12.28 -0.84
N ILE A 597 -9.84 -13.44 -1.28
CA ILE A 597 -10.63 -13.53 -2.53
C ILE A 597 -11.91 -12.70 -2.43
N ARG A 598 -12.63 -12.82 -1.30
CA ARG A 598 -13.85 -12.05 -1.04
C ARG A 598 -13.63 -10.54 -1.13
N GLU A 599 -12.55 -10.05 -0.52
CA GLU A 599 -12.26 -8.63 -0.45
C GLU A 599 -11.52 -8.09 -1.67
N ARG A 600 -10.68 -8.87 -2.35
CA ARG A 600 -9.84 -8.35 -3.44
C ARG A 600 -10.43 -8.62 -4.82
N LEU A 601 -11.10 -9.75 -5.01
CA LEU A 601 -11.67 -10.14 -6.29
C LEU A 601 -13.19 -9.94 -6.34
N LEU A 602 -13.92 -10.25 -5.27
CA LEU A 602 -15.39 -10.17 -5.31
C LEU A 602 -15.96 -8.82 -4.86
N ALA A 603 -15.11 -7.82 -4.64
CA ALA A 603 -15.51 -6.49 -4.17
C ALA A 603 -16.39 -6.53 -2.88
N GLY A 604 -16.31 -7.61 -2.10
CA GLY A 604 -17.07 -7.81 -0.87
C GLY A 604 -16.34 -7.28 0.37
N SER A 605 -16.98 -7.34 1.52
CA SER A 605 -16.37 -6.98 2.80
C SER A 605 -16.66 -8.05 3.85
N VAL A 606 -15.67 -8.32 4.69
CA VAL A 606 -15.86 -9.16 5.87
C VAL A 606 -15.75 -8.25 7.10
N PRO A 607 -16.75 -8.23 8.01
CA PRO A 607 -16.68 -7.45 9.24
C PRO A 607 -15.42 -7.78 10.06
N ASP A 608 -14.97 -6.79 10.82
CA ASP A 608 -13.97 -7.03 11.87
C ASP A 608 -14.55 -8.01 12.91
N LEU A 609 -13.68 -8.85 13.47
CA LEU A 609 -14.08 -9.77 14.54
C LEU A 609 -14.55 -8.96 15.77
N PRO A 610 -15.74 -9.24 16.32
CA PRO A 610 -16.15 -8.66 17.59
C PRO A 610 -15.13 -9.05 18.69
N ILE A 611 -14.90 -8.13 19.63
CA ILE A 611 -13.90 -8.32 20.71
C ILE A 611 -14.24 -9.53 21.60
N THR A 612 -15.51 -9.96 21.60
CA THR A 612 -16.05 -11.03 22.44
C THR A 612 -15.88 -12.44 21.89
N VAL A 613 -15.42 -12.61 20.64
CA VAL A 613 -15.31 -13.93 20.00
C VAL A 613 -13.96 -14.60 20.28
N ASP A 614 -13.96 -15.74 20.97
CA ASP A 614 -12.79 -16.62 21.11
C ASP A 614 -12.64 -17.53 19.89
N ALA A 615 -11.84 -17.09 18.92
CA ALA A 615 -11.60 -17.82 17.67
C ALA A 615 -10.45 -18.83 17.81
N THR A 616 -10.60 -19.84 18.67
CA THR A 616 -9.62 -20.93 18.81
C THR A 616 -10.04 -22.18 18.03
N ILE A 617 -9.18 -22.63 17.11
CA ILE A 617 -9.40 -23.89 16.38
C ILE A 617 -8.90 -25.05 17.25
N PRO A 618 -9.73 -26.08 17.53
CA PRO A 618 -9.30 -27.22 18.31
C PRO A 618 -8.06 -27.91 17.73
N GLU A 619 -7.12 -28.24 18.60
CA GLU A 619 -5.97 -29.05 18.21
C GLU A 619 -6.39 -30.53 18.17
N ASN A 620 -6.34 -31.14 16.97
CA ASN A 620 -6.62 -32.55 16.79
C ASN A 620 -5.78 -33.12 15.65
N HIS A 621 -4.70 -33.82 15.98
CA HIS A 621 -3.74 -34.35 15.03
C HIS A 621 -4.24 -35.52 14.17
N ASN A 622 -5.41 -36.09 14.49
CA ASN A 622 -6.04 -37.15 13.69
C ASN A 622 -6.97 -36.59 12.60
N LYS A 623 -7.16 -35.27 12.56
CA LYS A 623 -8.04 -34.58 11.61
C LYS A 623 -7.26 -33.74 10.62
N THR A 624 -7.78 -33.63 9.40
CA THR A 624 -7.32 -32.61 8.42
C THR A 624 -7.64 -31.21 8.92
N LEU A 625 -6.98 -30.19 8.37
CA LEU A 625 -7.30 -28.81 8.73
C LEU A 625 -8.77 -28.47 8.43
N ARG A 626 -9.31 -28.89 7.27
CA ARG A 626 -10.72 -28.70 6.93
C ARG A 626 -11.65 -29.35 7.96
N GLU A 627 -11.39 -30.59 8.39
CA GLU A 627 -12.16 -31.28 9.44
C GLU A 627 -12.09 -30.56 10.80
N ARG A 628 -11.00 -29.84 11.10
CA ARG A 628 -10.85 -29.03 12.32
C ARG A 628 -11.59 -27.70 12.22
N LEU A 629 -11.66 -27.12 11.03
CA LEU A 629 -12.34 -25.85 10.76
C LEU A 629 -13.86 -25.94 10.75
N ALA A 630 -14.45 -27.14 10.79
CA ALA A 630 -15.89 -27.35 10.91
C ALA A 630 -16.54 -26.65 12.13
N VAL A 631 -15.75 -26.28 13.15
CA VAL A 631 -16.24 -25.44 14.27
C VAL A 631 -16.68 -24.05 13.83
N THR A 632 -16.13 -23.54 12.72
CA THR A 632 -16.50 -22.23 12.15
C THR A 632 -17.79 -22.27 11.34
N GLU A 633 -18.36 -23.45 11.13
CA GLU A 633 -19.63 -23.68 10.43
C GLU A 633 -20.84 -23.70 11.38
N GLN A 634 -20.62 -23.50 12.68
CA GLN A 634 -21.71 -23.30 13.64
C GLN A 634 -22.44 -21.99 13.37
N ALA A 635 -23.74 -21.92 13.70
CA ALA A 635 -24.64 -20.83 13.29
C ALA A 635 -24.07 -19.42 13.54
N GLU A 636 -23.46 -19.18 14.70
CA GLU A 636 -22.88 -17.89 15.07
C GLU A 636 -21.68 -17.50 14.18
N CYS A 637 -20.73 -18.42 13.98
CA CYS A 637 -19.56 -18.19 13.15
C CYS A 637 -19.90 -18.15 11.65
N TRP A 638 -20.89 -18.94 11.22
CA TRP A 638 -21.26 -19.08 9.82
C TRP A 638 -21.86 -17.80 9.23
N ARG A 639 -22.35 -16.86 10.06
CA ARG A 639 -22.78 -15.51 9.61
C ARG A 639 -21.72 -14.83 8.75
N CYS A 640 -20.45 -14.96 9.14
CA CYS A 640 -19.31 -14.41 8.41
C CYS A 640 -18.57 -15.47 7.60
N HIS A 641 -18.34 -16.66 8.18
CA HIS A 641 -17.52 -17.70 7.55
C HIS A 641 -18.10 -18.24 6.25
N LYS A 642 -19.44 -18.21 6.06
CA LYS A 642 -20.09 -18.55 4.79
C LYS A 642 -19.53 -17.77 3.59
N GLN A 643 -19.04 -16.56 3.84
CA GLN A 643 -18.53 -15.68 2.79
C GLN A 643 -17.08 -15.98 2.39
N MET A 644 -16.32 -16.74 3.19
CA MET A 644 -14.87 -16.91 2.99
C MET A 644 -14.41 -18.37 3.02
N ASN A 645 -14.98 -19.23 3.87
CA ASN A 645 -14.52 -20.61 4.00
C ASN A 645 -14.57 -21.37 2.67
N PRO A 646 -15.68 -21.35 1.91
CA PRO A 646 -15.73 -22.04 0.62
C PRO A 646 -14.66 -21.55 -0.36
N LEU A 647 -14.47 -20.22 -0.47
CA LEU A 647 -13.43 -19.64 -1.33
C LEU A 647 -12.02 -20.10 -0.93
N GLY A 648 -11.78 -20.30 0.36
CA GLY A 648 -10.51 -20.77 0.90
C GLY A 648 -10.28 -22.28 0.76
N TYR A 649 -11.33 -23.09 0.97
CA TYR A 649 -11.25 -24.55 0.93
C TYR A 649 -10.89 -25.09 -0.46
N ALA A 650 -11.25 -24.38 -1.53
CA ALA A 650 -10.83 -24.71 -2.89
C ALA A 650 -9.29 -24.81 -3.01
N PHE A 651 -8.56 -24.00 -2.24
CA PHE A 651 -7.09 -23.91 -2.26
C PHE A 651 -6.39 -24.94 -1.37
N GLU A 652 -7.13 -25.83 -0.71
CA GLU A 652 -6.52 -26.87 0.12
C GLU A 652 -5.81 -27.95 -0.72
N ILE A 653 -5.92 -27.91 -2.06
CA ILE A 653 -5.03 -28.62 -3.00
C ILE A 653 -3.56 -28.15 -2.92
N TYR A 654 -3.27 -27.06 -2.21
CA TYR A 654 -1.91 -26.63 -1.92
C TYR A 654 -1.63 -26.60 -0.42
N ASP A 655 -0.45 -27.04 -0.02
CA ASP A 655 -0.02 -26.96 1.37
C ASP A 655 0.53 -25.56 1.75
N ASP A 656 1.07 -25.46 2.95
CA ASP A 656 1.57 -24.20 3.51
C ASP A 656 2.92 -23.75 2.93
N PHE A 657 3.57 -24.59 2.12
CA PHE A 657 4.74 -24.25 1.32
C PHE A 657 4.37 -23.90 -0.13
N GLY A 658 3.12 -24.14 -0.53
CA GLY A 658 2.63 -23.97 -1.89
C GLY A 658 2.80 -25.20 -2.78
N ARG A 659 3.13 -26.37 -2.21
CA ARG A 659 3.23 -27.64 -2.96
C ARG A 659 1.84 -28.16 -3.28
N PHE A 660 1.66 -28.72 -4.47
CA PHE A 660 0.42 -29.39 -4.79
C PHE A 660 0.29 -30.67 -3.95
N ARG A 661 -0.94 -30.97 -3.52
CA ARG A 661 -1.25 -32.17 -2.75
C ARG A 661 -2.64 -32.68 -3.08
N THR A 662 -2.81 -33.99 -2.98
CA THR A 662 -4.12 -34.69 -2.99
C THR A 662 -4.42 -35.35 -1.65
N ARG A 663 -3.46 -35.28 -0.71
CA ARG A 663 -3.56 -35.82 0.64
C ARG A 663 -2.90 -34.87 1.64
N GLU A 664 -3.52 -34.72 2.80
CA GLU A 664 -2.93 -33.99 3.93
C GLU A 664 -2.15 -34.97 4.82
N SER A 665 -0.87 -34.68 5.04
CA SER A 665 -0.02 -35.41 5.98
C SER A 665 -0.39 -35.07 7.42
N LEU A 666 -0.64 -36.07 8.25
CA LEU A 666 -0.84 -35.95 9.68
C LEU A 666 0.52 -36.05 10.37
N ASP A 667 1.40 -35.08 10.09
CA ASP A 667 2.83 -35.09 10.46
C ASP A 667 3.09 -35.00 11.98
N LYS A 668 2.06 -34.73 12.77
CA LYS A 668 2.08 -34.77 14.24
C LYS A 668 1.86 -36.17 14.82
N LEU A 669 1.49 -37.16 13.99
CA LEU A 669 1.35 -38.55 14.41
C LEU A 669 2.67 -39.32 14.21
N PRO A 670 2.90 -40.41 14.98
CA PRO A 670 4.03 -41.30 14.74
C PRO A 670 4.02 -41.86 13.31
N LYS A 671 5.21 -42.00 12.72
CA LYS A 671 5.36 -42.62 11.41
C LYS A 671 4.96 -44.10 11.46
N VAL A 672 4.24 -44.54 10.44
CA VAL A 672 3.94 -45.95 10.18
C VAL A 672 4.72 -46.36 8.92
N SER A 673 5.55 -47.39 9.01
CA SER A 673 6.42 -47.83 7.89
C SER A 673 7.30 -46.71 7.29
N GLY A 674 7.81 -45.81 8.15
CA GLY A 674 8.69 -44.72 7.73
C GLY A 674 8.00 -43.49 7.14
N GLN A 675 6.67 -43.50 7.00
CA GLN A 675 5.87 -42.40 6.46
C GLN A 675 4.87 -41.89 7.50
N PHE A 676 4.51 -40.60 7.42
CA PHE A 676 3.43 -40.07 8.25
C PHE A 676 2.08 -40.56 7.72
N PRO A 677 1.10 -40.87 8.60
CA PRO A 677 -0.27 -41.10 8.17
C PRO A 677 -0.79 -39.90 7.36
N SER A 678 -1.67 -40.14 6.40
CA SER A 678 -2.28 -39.07 5.60
C SER A 678 -3.74 -39.36 5.29
N LYS A 679 -4.54 -38.31 5.09
CA LYS A 679 -5.94 -38.38 4.67
C LYS A 679 -6.14 -37.72 3.30
N PRO A 680 -7.10 -38.15 2.48
CA PRO A 680 -7.50 -37.42 1.28
C PRO A 680 -7.89 -35.98 1.63
N ILE A 681 -7.56 -35.04 0.75
CA ILE A 681 -8.16 -33.70 0.82
C ILE A 681 -9.51 -33.72 0.10
N HIS A 682 -10.39 -32.81 0.52
CA HIS A 682 -11.62 -32.49 -0.18
C HIS A 682 -11.51 -31.02 -0.53
N ALA A 683 -11.35 -30.69 -1.82
CA ALA A 683 -11.23 -29.32 -2.30
C ALA A 683 -12.51 -28.80 -2.96
N ASN A 684 -13.47 -29.70 -3.22
CA ASN A 684 -14.76 -29.33 -3.81
C ASN A 684 -15.55 -28.42 -2.87
N VAL A 685 -16.19 -27.41 -3.46
CA VAL A 685 -16.87 -26.33 -2.76
C VAL A 685 -18.11 -25.85 -3.51
N MET A 686 -19.09 -25.39 -2.74
CA MET A 686 -20.22 -24.61 -3.24
C MET A 686 -19.95 -23.14 -2.91
N ILE A 687 -19.91 -22.29 -3.92
CA ILE A 687 -19.72 -20.84 -3.75
C ILE A 687 -21.06 -20.13 -3.88
N GLU A 688 -21.34 -19.22 -2.95
CA GLU A 688 -22.58 -18.44 -2.95
C GLU A 688 -22.31 -16.98 -2.57
N ASN A 689 -23.29 -16.12 -2.86
CA ASN A 689 -23.32 -14.72 -2.46
C ASN A 689 -22.11 -13.93 -2.98
N THR A 690 -21.60 -14.26 -4.17
CA THR A 690 -20.46 -13.55 -4.76
C THR A 690 -20.83 -12.14 -5.23
N GLY A 691 -22.12 -11.91 -5.51
CA GLY A 691 -22.61 -10.73 -6.23
C GLY A 691 -22.44 -10.86 -7.74
N ASP A 692 -22.11 -12.06 -8.24
CA ASP A 692 -22.07 -12.44 -9.64
C ASP A 692 -22.68 -13.85 -9.75
N GLU A 693 -23.92 -13.96 -10.23
CA GLU A 693 -24.66 -15.23 -10.28
C GLU A 693 -23.93 -16.31 -11.09
N LEU A 694 -23.05 -15.94 -12.03
CA LEU A 694 -22.27 -16.89 -12.81
C LEU A 694 -21.15 -17.56 -12.01
N LEU A 695 -20.75 -16.95 -10.88
CA LEU A 695 -19.77 -17.52 -9.97
C LEU A 695 -20.40 -18.39 -8.87
N ASP A 696 -21.71 -18.26 -8.64
CA ASP A 696 -22.41 -18.98 -7.58
C ASP A 696 -22.74 -20.42 -8.02
N SER A 697 -21.71 -21.29 -8.01
CA SER A 697 -21.75 -22.68 -8.51
C SER A 697 -20.91 -23.62 -7.63
N GLU A 698 -21.09 -24.92 -7.86
CA GLU A 698 -20.13 -25.93 -7.42
C GLU A 698 -18.85 -25.87 -8.25
N TYR A 699 -17.70 -26.09 -7.60
CA TYR A 699 -16.38 -26.21 -8.21
C TYR A 699 -15.64 -27.40 -7.62
N ASP A 700 -14.85 -28.07 -8.46
CA ASP A 700 -14.03 -29.21 -8.06
C ASP A 700 -12.85 -28.80 -7.17
N ASP A 701 -12.18 -27.69 -7.52
CA ASP A 701 -11.02 -27.16 -6.80
C ASP A 701 -10.70 -25.69 -7.14
N ALA A 702 -9.56 -25.20 -6.66
CA ALA A 702 -9.09 -23.84 -6.91
C ALA A 702 -8.80 -23.54 -8.39
N LEU A 703 -8.38 -24.51 -9.21
CA LEU A 703 -8.04 -24.28 -10.61
C LEU A 703 -9.30 -23.94 -11.42
N GLU A 704 -10.36 -24.71 -11.23
CA GLU A 704 -11.65 -24.44 -11.87
C GLU A 704 -12.25 -23.10 -11.39
N LEU A 705 -12.20 -22.85 -10.08
CA LEU A 705 -12.67 -21.59 -9.50
C LEU A 705 -11.91 -20.39 -10.07
N ILE A 706 -10.58 -20.48 -10.20
CA ILE A 706 -9.74 -19.40 -10.73
C ILE A 706 -10.09 -19.07 -12.18
N GLU A 707 -10.34 -20.07 -13.03
CA GLU A 707 -10.76 -19.83 -14.42
C GLU A 707 -12.06 -19.04 -14.48
N LYS A 708 -13.04 -19.38 -13.63
CA LYS A 708 -14.30 -18.63 -13.56
C LYS A 708 -14.13 -17.23 -12.97
N LEU A 709 -13.33 -17.08 -11.92
CA LEU A 709 -12.99 -15.77 -11.38
C LEU A 709 -12.35 -14.87 -12.45
N ALA A 710 -11.50 -15.42 -13.31
CA ALA A 710 -10.83 -14.67 -14.35
C ALA A 710 -11.76 -14.20 -15.49
N ASP A 711 -12.89 -14.88 -15.70
CA ASP A 711 -13.92 -14.51 -16.68
C ASP A 711 -14.97 -13.52 -16.14
N SER A 712 -14.98 -13.26 -14.83
CA SER A 712 -15.98 -12.40 -14.19
C SER A 712 -15.71 -10.91 -14.40
N ASP A 713 -16.72 -10.18 -14.90
CA ASP A 713 -16.72 -8.72 -14.97
C ASP A 713 -16.53 -8.10 -13.58
N ARG A 714 -17.20 -8.66 -12.57
CA ARG A 714 -17.09 -8.20 -11.18
C ARG A 714 -15.65 -8.29 -10.67
N VAL A 715 -14.95 -9.39 -10.98
CA VAL A 715 -13.56 -9.58 -10.59
C VAL A 715 -12.65 -8.56 -11.26
N ARG A 716 -12.77 -8.38 -12.58
CA ARG A 716 -12.05 -7.33 -13.31
C ARG A 716 -12.31 -5.95 -12.71
N GLN A 717 -13.56 -5.59 -12.49
CA GLN A 717 -13.97 -4.30 -11.93
C GLN A 717 -13.49 -4.11 -10.48
N SER A 718 -13.46 -5.17 -9.66
CA SER A 718 -12.88 -5.14 -8.32
C SER A 718 -11.39 -4.82 -8.35
N ILE A 719 -10.63 -5.46 -9.25
CA ILE A 719 -9.20 -5.15 -9.43
C ILE A 719 -9.04 -3.68 -9.86
N ILE A 720 -9.87 -3.16 -10.77
CA ILE A 720 -9.87 -1.75 -11.20
C ILE A 720 -10.12 -0.80 -10.02
N ARG A 721 -11.03 -1.12 -9.09
CA ARG A 721 -11.22 -0.32 -7.87
C ARG A 721 -9.94 -0.27 -7.04
N HIS A 722 -9.22 -1.37 -6.91
CA HIS A 722 -7.94 -1.38 -6.20
C HIS A 722 -6.84 -0.61 -6.94
N VAL A 723 -6.79 -0.66 -8.27
CA VAL A 723 -5.90 0.18 -9.09
C VAL A 723 -6.22 1.66 -8.83
N PHE A 724 -7.50 2.04 -8.86
CA PHE A 724 -7.94 3.38 -8.52
C PHE A 724 -7.43 3.80 -7.14
N ARG A 725 -7.64 2.98 -6.11
CA ARG A 725 -7.20 3.28 -4.72
C ARG A 725 -5.71 3.55 -4.62
N TYR A 726 -4.91 2.74 -5.30
CA TYR A 726 -3.46 2.84 -5.26
C TYR A 726 -2.94 4.08 -6.00
N PHE A 727 -3.39 4.31 -7.23
CA PHE A 727 -2.89 5.40 -8.07
C PHE A 727 -3.50 6.77 -7.72
N MET A 728 -4.73 6.78 -7.21
CA MET A 728 -5.38 8.00 -6.71
C MET A 728 -5.01 8.31 -5.27
N GLY A 729 -4.53 7.34 -4.50
CA GLY A 729 -4.18 7.53 -3.08
C GLY A 729 -5.38 7.82 -2.18
N ARG A 730 -6.56 7.35 -2.58
CA ARG A 730 -7.84 7.48 -1.84
C ARG A 730 -8.85 6.42 -2.30
N ASN A 731 -9.86 6.15 -1.48
CA ASN A 731 -11.00 5.33 -1.83
C ASN A 731 -11.84 6.07 -2.86
N GLU A 732 -12.46 5.29 -3.74
CA GLU A 732 -13.47 5.78 -4.66
C GLU A 732 -14.68 6.34 -3.89
N LEU A 733 -15.34 7.32 -4.51
CA LEU A 733 -16.62 7.88 -4.11
C LEU A 733 -17.66 7.50 -5.18
N LEU A 734 -18.96 7.63 -4.87
CA LEU A 734 -19.99 7.37 -5.89
C LEU A 734 -19.82 8.26 -7.13
N SER A 735 -19.34 9.50 -6.95
CA SER A 735 -19.04 10.41 -8.05
C SER A 735 -17.93 9.88 -9.00
N ASP A 736 -17.10 8.93 -8.57
CA ASP A 736 -16.07 8.29 -9.41
C ASP A 736 -16.63 7.19 -10.32
N SER A 737 -17.94 6.92 -10.29
CA SER A 737 -18.59 5.91 -11.13
C SER A 737 -18.21 6.04 -12.62
N GLN A 738 -18.30 7.25 -13.19
CA GLN A 738 -17.96 7.48 -14.59
C GLN A 738 -16.46 7.27 -14.87
N THR A 739 -15.59 7.59 -13.91
CA THR A 739 -14.15 7.33 -14.00
C THR A 739 -13.88 5.82 -14.06
N LEU A 740 -14.50 5.04 -13.17
CA LEU A 740 -14.30 3.59 -13.09
C LEU A 740 -14.87 2.87 -14.32
N ILE A 741 -16.03 3.29 -14.82
CA ILE A 741 -16.62 2.75 -16.06
C ILE A 741 -15.73 3.06 -17.27
N ALA A 742 -15.21 4.29 -17.36
CA ALA A 742 -14.28 4.64 -18.44
C ALA A 742 -12.95 3.87 -18.36
N ALA A 743 -12.49 3.57 -17.15
CA ALA A 743 -11.30 2.75 -16.90
C ALA A 743 -11.53 1.28 -17.31
N ASP A 744 -12.67 0.69 -16.94
CA ASP A 744 -13.08 -0.67 -17.35
C ASP A 744 -13.22 -0.77 -18.88
N LYS A 745 -13.88 0.21 -19.49
CA LYS A 745 -14.01 0.30 -20.95
C LYS A 745 -12.65 0.42 -21.65
N ALA A 746 -11.75 1.27 -21.17
CA ALA A 746 -10.42 1.42 -21.75
C ALA A 746 -9.60 0.13 -21.65
N TYR A 747 -9.73 -0.62 -20.56
CA TYR A 747 -9.12 -1.95 -20.42
C TYR A 747 -9.68 -2.92 -21.48
N LEU A 748 -11.01 -3.02 -21.62
CA LEU A 748 -11.64 -3.94 -22.58
C LEU A 748 -11.34 -3.60 -24.05
N GLU A 749 -11.46 -2.32 -24.43
CA GLU A 749 -11.27 -1.89 -25.83
C GLU A 749 -9.81 -1.99 -26.31
N SER A 750 -8.87 -2.04 -25.38
CA SER A 750 -7.43 -2.20 -25.66
C SER A 750 -6.96 -3.66 -25.68
N GLY A 751 -7.87 -4.63 -25.51
CA GLY A 751 -7.48 -6.04 -25.37
C GLY A 751 -6.86 -6.37 -24.02
N GLY A 752 -7.29 -5.67 -22.96
CA GLY A 752 -6.87 -5.91 -21.58
C GLY A 752 -5.52 -5.28 -21.19
N SER A 753 -5.18 -4.13 -21.77
CA SER A 753 -3.94 -3.40 -21.45
C SER A 753 -4.06 -2.67 -20.11
N PHE A 754 -3.11 -2.95 -19.22
CA PHE A 754 -2.95 -2.25 -17.95
C PHE A 754 -2.47 -0.81 -18.16
N ASN A 755 -1.63 -0.55 -19.16
CA ASN A 755 -1.22 0.82 -19.48
C ASN A 755 -2.41 1.67 -19.94
N SER A 756 -3.29 1.12 -20.78
CA SER A 756 -4.50 1.81 -21.26
C SER A 756 -5.46 2.13 -20.11
N LEU A 757 -5.60 1.20 -19.17
CA LEU A 757 -6.32 1.42 -17.91
C LEU A 757 -5.71 2.58 -17.09
N LEU A 758 -4.39 2.60 -16.91
CA LEU A 758 -3.71 3.66 -16.15
C LEU A 758 -3.81 5.02 -16.84
N ILE A 759 -3.72 5.08 -18.17
CA ILE A 759 -3.92 6.31 -18.94
C ILE A 759 -5.34 6.85 -18.71
N SER A 760 -6.36 5.98 -18.76
CA SER A 760 -7.75 6.37 -18.49
C SER A 760 -7.91 6.97 -17.09
N LEU A 761 -7.35 6.31 -16.07
CA LEU A 761 -7.41 6.79 -14.69
C LEU A 761 -6.64 8.10 -14.47
N LEU A 762 -5.38 8.19 -14.91
CA LEU A 762 -4.51 9.35 -14.68
C LEU A 762 -4.86 10.56 -15.58
N THR A 763 -5.85 10.42 -16.46
CA THR A 763 -6.42 11.53 -17.25
C THR A 763 -7.87 11.81 -16.90
N SER A 764 -8.43 11.11 -15.91
CA SER A 764 -9.82 11.24 -15.49
C SER A 764 -10.06 12.51 -14.66
N ASP A 765 -11.32 12.92 -14.58
CA ASP A 765 -11.74 14.03 -13.72
C ASP A 765 -11.39 13.79 -12.23
N SER A 766 -11.42 12.53 -11.77
CA SER A 766 -10.97 12.14 -10.43
C SER A 766 -9.51 12.51 -10.18
N PHE A 767 -8.65 12.40 -11.19
CA PHE A 767 -7.24 12.74 -11.08
C PHE A 767 -7.01 14.26 -11.26
N LEU A 768 -7.70 14.87 -12.21
CA LEU A 768 -7.46 16.25 -12.64
C LEU A 768 -8.08 17.31 -11.73
N TYR A 769 -9.22 17.04 -11.10
CA TYR A 769 -10.00 18.05 -10.38
C TYR A 769 -10.00 17.85 -8.87
N ARG A 770 -10.04 18.97 -8.13
CA ARG A 770 -10.21 19.05 -6.69
C ARG A 770 -11.48 19.82 -6.31
N LYS A 771 -12.08 19.49 -5.17
CA LYS A 771 -13.19 20.25 -4.59
C LYS A 771 -13.17 20.16 -3.06
#